data_AF-A0A1U9NHB3-F1
#
_entry.id   AF-A0A1U9NHB3-F1
#
_cell.length_a   1.000
_cell.length_b   1.000
_cell.length_c   1.000
_cell.angle_alpha   90.00
_cell.angle_beta   90.00
_cell.angle_gamma   90.00
#
_symmetry.space_group_name_H-M   'P 1'
#
loop_
_entity.id
_entity.type
_entity.pdbx_description
1 polymer ?
#
loop_
_entity_poly.entity_id
_entity_poly.type
_entity_poly.pdbx_seq_one_letter_code
_entity_poly.pdbx_strand_id
1 'polypeptide(L)'
;MRTLKVLLALIVIAVTAPSYAADPFQATDDIFITTPNTAKTCYVLLNEAQAFPDTTVTLVSFDSTSSQGGSVTGNGDGTVTYTPPTSFAGRDSFTYTSTDGLTNSTATVTINVNQTFNGDTARNQILNGVTSLANPSGPGYMVSYGQTAYSISHYNTDRRNPQIAASTIGQGRVIALPDHQWLNMDSYGSDTSTGNFYRNGLEWLAGTTNKNIKIVVTSSTGAATWIQQQGYTNVVQSSDFQNQLSDADVLVGWLGSGISNANCQAVIDFVANGGGLFICDYGIGYDWWWGKAIPDAPGNRVCRHAGIGFKNSWPGGSLPINRSSGQTDSDDVINILAGSGSYTTTDRDIAGTVLDGIYNTVASDDALVARMDYEFYERIQTINPSPSSPVSDEFEKALLKRECQILLDTPVEETVAHRTAQACYGTIPADAQRVTKTLSFSVTEEGRDIRGNDSGIWLSTGLYAVPGEIVTVSTSDPITNLGMGIKINGDWNNVSDRGSYLRMPFGTSRDYALNQSSILTANPFGGIIYITIPRNTVPGDFDITIENAIEAPYFIQGVHTNEDWLNEIRNKPAPFAELVSDNMIISLSKDKVTNLEDPEALMEFWEQGLTAQDDLAGLTGNRTRQTRMYSMIQTAWGSGYAGYPIGAWNWDFANLQSLEQGYCWGQYHETGHLHQSGYWTDGRTGEVTVNIFSMVGIEAACDSGQAGTGWSRMWDTDSRVDEYRNARLAGGFDEVGVGTRLVMYAQLRFAFGWDAFKQTFQTYHDDQQNASWKLPTNDQEEWDQFMTRFSRVVGFDLSPFFINWDFGVSQTAINSLSDLPAWNMVETKPDSATVTQGKSVVLPDVAANDYSFDGTLNVTGYEDPANGTVTDNGDGTFTYTPDPGFEGQETLTYIIENGYNNQFRESVQITVNTVESALLGHWPLDANGWDYSQYGNDATLNGTYYVGGLLKYSIKCDGYNDYLDVGTGPSISGYNDFTVSAWIKTRALQDQVIVQQRDSGYNGQYVCKVESNGTLTFYVYGDYGYQFDFYSAERVNDYSWHHVAFVREGENGYIYTDGVLTASASGSIKPLDSNIGTYIGADVRDGVDYFNGNIDDVAIWEMALGETDIQNIYEKGMAGKTFRYQTSGEQGFKDLAIFSANWLDTNCRYCNGANLDWDSDVDFDDLEILASQWLQPW
;
A
#
# COMPACT_ATOMS: atom_id res chain seq x y z
N MET A 1 14.52 28.27 41.28
CA MET A 1 13.84 27.51 40.20
C MET A 1 12.48 28.12 39.83
N ARG A 2 12.29 29.42 40.09
CA ARG A 2 11.05 30.20 39.82
C ARG A 2 11.28 31.20 38.67
N THR A 3 11.96 30.76 37.63
CA THR A 3 12.36 31.60 36.48
C THR A 3 12.35 30.81 35.18
N LEU A 4 11.53 29.74 35.13
CA LEU A 4 11.37 28.89 33.94
C LEU A 4 10.08 29.17 33.17
N LYS A 5 9.20 30.07 33.64
CA LYS A 5 8.04 30.60 32.89
C LYS A 5 8.41 31.46 31.67
N VAL A 6 9.68 31.46 31.28
CA VAL A 6 10.29 32.46 30.41
C VAL A 6 11.01 31.81 29.22
N LEU A 7 11.45 30.54 29.28
CA LEU A 7 12.35 30.05 28.23
C LEU A 7 11.69 29.61 26.90
N LEU A 8 10.37 29.39 26.86
CA LEU A 8 9.67 28.99 25.63
C LEU A 8 8.87 30.10 24.95
N ALA A 9 8.73 31.26 25.62
CA ALA A 9 8.25 32.49 25.02
C ALA A 9 9.39 33.51 24.75
N LEU A 10 10.60 33.33 25.29
CA LEU A 10 11.75 34.26 25.10
C LEU A 10 12.91 33.75 24.25
N ILE A 11 12.67 32.78 23.37
CA ILE A 11 13.51 32.65 22.17
C ILE A 11 12.61 32.94 20.97
N VAL A 12 12.22 34.21 20.78
CA VAL A 12 12.34 35.02 19.55
C VAL A 12 11.80 36.44 19.82
N ILE A 13 12.75 37.31 20.19
CA ILE A 13 12.88 38.74 19.88
C ILE A 13 11.85 39.75 20.41
N ALA A 14 12.38 40.58 21.32
CA ALA A 14 12.02 41.98 21.47
C ALA A 14 12.12 42.76 20.13
N VAL A 15 10.99 42.94 19.44
CA VAL A 15 10.75 44.09 18.58
C VAL A 15 9.53 44.83 19.13
N THR A 16 9.68 46.14 19.25
CA THR A 16 8.73 47.09 19.82
C THR A 16 7.30 46.95 19.27
N ALA A 17 6.43 46.28 20.01
CA ALA A 17 4.98 46.38 19.83
C ALA A 17 4.46 47.70 20.43
N PRO A 18 3.47 48.37 19.81
CA PRO A 18 2.91 49.61 20.31
C PRO A 18 2.20 49.36 21.64
N SER A 19 2.40 50.27 22.59
CA SER A 19 1.87 50.23 23.94
C SER A 19 0.33 50.16 23.95
N TYR A 20 -0.22 48.96 24.11
CA TYR A 20 -1.55 48.80 24.69
C TYR A 20 -1.46 49.19 26.16
N ALA A 21 -2.41 50.01 26.64
CA ALA A 21 -2.50 50.32 28.06
C ALA A 21 -2.71 49.00 28.80
N ALA A 22 -1.74 48.57 29.60
CA ALA A 22 -1.83 47.34 30.36
C ALA A 22 -3.11 47.40 31.22
N ASP A 23 -3.98 46.40 31.10
CA ASP A 23 -5.12 46.26 31.99
C ASP A 23 -4.61 46.21 33.44
N PRO A 24 -5.31 46.87 34.39
CA PRO A 24 -4.89 46.86 35.78
C PRO A 24 -4.92 45.42 36.31
N PHE A 25 -3.89 45.03 37.07
CA PHE A 25 -3.83 43.72 37.70
C PHE A 25 -5.09 43.44 38.54
N GLN A 26 -5.75 42.32 38.26
CA GLN A 26 -6.92 41.84 39.00
C GLN A 26 -6.74 40.36 39.32
N ALA A 27 -6.99 40.00 40.58
CA ALA A 27 -7.09 38.62 41.01
C ALA A 27 -8.43 38.03 40.55
N THR A 28 -8.45 36.76 40.17
CA THR A 28 -9.62 36.06 39.65
C THR A 28 -10.22 35.15 40.73
N ASP A 29 -11.55 35.08 40.77
CA ASP A 29 -12.24 34.15 41.66
C ASP A 29 -12.00 32.71 41.19
N ASP A 30 -11.64 31.82 42.12
CA ASP A 30 -11.31 30.44 41.82
C ASP A 30 -12.39 29.47 42.28
N ILE A 31 -12.54 28.35 41.57
CA ILE A 31 -13.39 27.24 41.98
C ILE A 31 -12.54 25.98 42.11
N PHE A 32 -12.62 25.33 43.27
CA PHE A 32 -12.03 24.00 43.48
C PHE A 32 -13.09 22.99 43.92
N ILE A 33 -12.84 21.72 43.61
CA ILE A 33 -13.67 20.60 44.02
C ILE A 33 -12.83 19.66 44.90
N THR A 34 -13.44 19.22 45.99
CA THR A 34 -12.89 18.17 46.86
C THR A 34 -14.03 17.35 47.46
N THR A 35 -13.68 16.38 48.30
CA THR A 35 -14.60 15.51 49.04
C THR A 35 -14.47 15.74 50.55
N PRO A 36 -15.47 15.33 51.36
CA PRO A 36 -15.40 15.46 52.80
C PRO A 36 -14.13 14.82 53.38
N ASN A 37 -13.46 15.54 54.27
CA ASN A 37 -12.21 15.13 54.91
C ASN A 37 -10.98 15.03 53.97
N THR A 38 -11.10 15.46 52.71
CA THR A 38 -10.00 15.47 51.75
C THR A 38 -9.43 16.87 51.61
N ALA A 39 -8.17 17.04 52.00
CA ALA A 39 -7.45 18.29 51.79
C ALA A 39 -7.23 18.54 50.29
N LYS A 40 -7.38 19.79 49.85
CA LYS A 40 -7.15 20.22 48.47
C LYS A 40 -6.10 21.32 48.43
N THR A 41 -5.08 21.13 47.60
CA THR A 41 -4.14 22.20 47.27
C THR A 41 -4.78 23.09 46.20
N CYS A 42 -4.91 24.37 46.52
CA CYS A 42 -5.48 25.41 45.69
C CYS A 42 -4.36 26.26 45.08
N TYR A 43 -4.30 26.28 43.75
CA TYR A 43 -3.29 26.98 42.97
C TYR A 43 -3.76 28.40 42.58
N VAL A 44 -4.05 29.21 43.60
CA VAL A 44 -4.72 30.53 43.54
C VAL A 44 -3.94 31.66 42.84
N LEU A 45 -2.84 31.34 42.15
CA LEU A 45 -2.02 32.32 41.43
C LEU A 45 -1.79 31.92 39.97
N LEU A 46 -2.26 30.73 39.53
CA LEU A 46 -1.86 30.19 38.23
C LEU A 46 -2.54 30.92 37.08
N ASN A 47 -3.86 31.10 37.16
CA ASN A 47 -4.66 31.88 36.22
C ASN A 47 -4.24 33.36 36.22
N GLU A 48 -3.91 33.98 37.36
CA GLU A 48 -3.35 35.34 37.36
C GLU A 48 -2.01 35.40 36.63
N ALA A 49 -1.12 34.45 36.92
CA ALA A 49 0.20 34.42 36.29
C ALA A 49 0.15 34.01 34.81
N GLN A 50 -0.98 33.49 34.31
CA GLN A 50 -1.23 33.28 32.88
C GLN A 50 -1.84 34.52 32.22
N ALA A 51 -2.77 35.21 32.90
CA ALA A 51 -3.34 36.46 32.41
C ALA A 51 -2.33 37.60 32.37
N PHE A 52 -1.31 37.57 33.24
CA PHE A 52 -0.24 38.57 33.31
C PHE A 52 1.15 37.90 33.18
N PRO A 53 1.49 37.36 32.00
CA PRO A 53 2.68 36.50 31.83
C PRO A 53 4.01 37.24 32.02
N ASP A 54 4.05 38.55 31.74
CA ASP A 54 5.23 39.40 31.90
C ASP A 54 5.45 39.89 33.34
N THR A 55 4.55 39.52 34.27
CA THR A 55 4.54 40.06 35.62
C THR A 55 4.74 38.98 36.68
N THR A 56 5.55 39.28 37.69
CA THR A 56 5.70 38.38 38.84
C THR A 56 4.52 38.55 39.79
N VAL A 57 3.57 37.63 39.74
CA VAL A 57 2.44 37.58 40.67
C VAL A 57 2.84 36.86 41.97
N THR A 58 2.51 37.44 43.12
CA THR A 58 2.78 36.85 44.44
C THR A 58 1.58 36.88 45.37
N LEU A 59 1.44 35.85 46.20
CA LEU A 59 0.42 35.77 47.24
C LEU A 59 0.81 36.66 48.44
N VAL A 60 -0.06 37.59 48.82
CA VAL A 60 0.15 38.54 49.93
C VAL A 60 -0.46 38.02 51.22
N SER A 61 -1.73 37.63 51.20
CA SER A 61 -2.48 37.16 52.35
C SER A 61 -3.65 36.26 51.95
N PHE A 62 -4.15 35.47 52.89
CA PHE A 62 -5.33 34.63 52.73
C PHE A 62 -6.01 34.45 54.10
N ASP A 63 -7.31 34.17 54.10
CA ASP A 63 -8.03 33.82 55.34
C ASP A 63 -7.55 32.46 55.84
N SER A 64 -7.12 32.35 57.10
CA SER A 64 -6.68 31.07 57.70
C SER A 64 -7.83 30.12 58.01
N THR A 65 -9.08 30.60 57.93
CA THR A 65 -10.30 29.84 58.21
C THR A 65 -11.36 30.22 57.21
N SER A 66 -11.97 29.22 56.59
CA SER A 66 -13.02 29.41 55.58
C SER A 66 -14.39 29.74 56.20
N SER A 67 -15.34 30.13 55.36
CA SER A 67 -16.69 30.55 55.74
C SER A 67 -17.51 29.49 56.50
N GLN A 68 -17.20 28.21 56.32
CA GLN A 68 -17.83 27.07 57.02
C GLN A 68 -16.93 26.46 58.10
N GLY A 69 -15.79 27.09 58.42
CA GLY A 69 -14.90 26.69 59.51
C GLY A 69 -13.83 25.66 59.14
N GLY A 70 -13.54 25.47 57.85
CA GLY A 70 -12.40 24.70 57.37
C GLY A 70 -11.08 25.44 57.59
N SER A 71 -9.96 24.71 57.61
CA SER A 71 -8.63 25.30 57.80
C SER A 71 -7.94 25.57 56.48
N VAL A 72 -7.34 26.75 56.32
CA VAL A 72 -6.52 27.13 55.16
C VAL A 72 -5.10 27.40 55.62
N THR A 73 -4.13 26.73 54.98
CA THR A 73 -2.71 26.83 55.33
C THR A 73 -1.87 27.14 54.09
N GLY A 74 -0.89 28.04 54.22
CA GLY A 74 0.00 28.39 53.11
C GLY A 74 1.17 27.41 53.00
N ASN A 75 1.52 27.03 51.78
CA ASN A 75 2.59 26.04 51.52
C ASN A 75 3.99 26.67 51.33
N GLY A 76 4.08 28.00 51.35
CA GLY A 76 5.32 28.75 51.14
C GLY A 76 5.76 28.85 49.67
N ASP A 77 5.09 28.13 48.78
CA ASP A 77 5.34 28.14 47.34
C ASP A 77 4.35 29.00 46.52
N GLY A 78 3.46 29.73 47.19
CA GLY A 78 2.41 30.53 46.57
C GLY A 78 1.07 29.81 46.46
N THR A 79 1.01 28.52 46.80
CA THR A 79 -0.24 27.77 46.92
C THR A 79 -0.76 27.75 48.36
N VAL A 80 -2.05 27.43 48.50
CA VAL A 80 -2.70 27.23 49.81
C VAL A 80 -3.36 25.86 49.85
N THR A 81 -3.31 25.18 51.00
CA THR A 81 -4.03 23.93 51.24
C THR A 81 -5.25 24.19 52.10
N TYR A 82 -6.42 23.90 51.55
CA TYR A 82 -7.71 23.92 52.23
C TYR A 82 -8.06 22.52 52.75
N THR A 83 -8.47 22.43 54.01
CA THR A 83 -9.04 21.21 54.61
C THR A 83 -10.47 21.47 55.06
N PRO A 84 -11.47 20.74 54.52
CA PRO A 84 -12.86 20.89 54.92
C PRO A 84 -13.06 20.61 56.43
N PRO A 85 -14.10 21.20 57.05
CA PRO A 85 -14.57 20.71 58.35
C PRO A 85 -14.88 19.21 58.28
N THR A 86 -14.69 18.50 59.40
CA THR A 86 -14.92 17.05 59.45
C THR A 86 -16.33 16.69 59.00
N SER A 87 -16.42 15.78 58.03
CA SER A 87 -17.68 15.30 57.43
C SER A 87 -18.54 16.37 56.76
N PHE A 88 -18.04 17.59 56.54
CA PHE A 88 -18.78 18.62 55.83
C PHE A 88 -18.92 18.29 54.34
N ALA A 89 -20.14 18.45 53.81
CA ALA A 89 -20.45 18.47 52.39
C ALA A 89 -21.32 19.69 52.09
N GLY A 90 -21.00 20.43 51.05
CA GLY A 90 -21.59 21.73 50.75
C GLY A 90 -20.58 22.69 50.13
N ARG A 91 -20.99 23.94 49.94
CA ARG A 91 -20.10 25.00 49.46
C ARG A 91 -19.42 25.70 50.63
N ASP A 92 -18.12 25.93 50.49
CA ASP A 92 -17.32 26.75 51.40
C ASP A 92 -16.55 27.81 50.58
N SER A 93 -15.97 28.80 51.25
CA SER A 93 -15.23 29.89 50.61
C SER A 93 -14.22 30.53 51.54
N PHE A 94 -13.17 31.11 50.98
CA PHE A 94 -12.22 31.99 51.67
C PHE A 94 -11.66 33.01 50.69
N THR A 95 -11.12 34.13 51.18
CA THR A 95 -10.51 35.16 50.31
C THR A 95 -8.99 35.10 50.33
N TYR A 96 -8.38 35.54 49.23
CA TYR A 96 -6.94 35.74 49.13
C TYR A 96 -6.62 37.08 48.44
N THR A 97 -5.45 37.62 48.74
CA THR A 97 -4.93 38.84 48.12
C THR A 97 -3.61 38.52 47.42
N SER A 98 -3.49 38.89 46.16
CA SER A 98 -2.28 38.77 45.36
C SER A 98 -1.79 40.14 44.89
N THR A 99 -0.54 40.23 44.44
CA THR A 99 0.07 41.47 43.93
C THR A 99 0.97 41.21 42.74
N ASP A 100 0.99 42.17 41.82
CA ASP A 100 1.92 42.31 40.69
C ASP A 100 3.20 43.12 41.07
N GLY A 101 3.33 43.50 42.34
CA GLY A 101 4.40 44.36 42.85
C GLY A 101 4.09 45.86 42.81
N LEU A 102 2.97 46.27 42.19
CA LEU A 102 2.50 47.66 42.11
C LEU A 102 1.15 47.86 42.79
N THR A 103 0.23 46.92 42.61
CA THR A 103 -1.14 46.94 43.07
C THR A 103 -1.50 45.60 43.74
N ASN A 104 -2.39 45.65 44.73
CA ASN A 104 -2.94 44.46 45.37
C ASN A 104 -4.36 44.27 44.87
N SER A 105 -4.75 43.03 44.57
CA SER A 105 -6.12 42.66 44.25
C SER A 105 -6.56 41.46 45.09
N THR A 106 -7.85 41.42 45.44
CA THR A 106 -8.44 40.39 46.31
C THR A 106 -9.49 39.62 45.53
N ALA A 107 -9.45 38.30 45.65
CA ALA A 107 -10.42 37.40 45.05
C ALA A 107 -10.90 36.33 46.04
N THR A 108 -11.97 35.64 45.67
CA THR A 108 -12.63 34.61 46.46
C THR A 108 -12.34 33.23 45.88
N VAL A 109 -11.88 32.32 46.73
CA VAL A 109 -11.85 30.90 46.44
C VAL A 109 -13.17 30.27 46.88
N THR A 110 -13.89 29.66 45.96
CA THR A 110 -15.06 28.83 46.23
C THR A 110 -14.68 27.35 46.19
N ILE A 111 -15.04 26.59 47.23
CA ILE A 111 -14.78 25.16 47.31
C ILE A 111 -16.09 24.40 47.37
N ASN A 112 -16.34 23.55 46.38
CA ASN A 112 -17.45 22.60 46.42
C ASN A 112 -16.95 21.30 47.04
N VAL A 113 -17.36 21.05 48.29
CA VAL A 113 -17.08 19.80 49.01
C VAL A 113 -18.20 18.82 48.69
N ASN A 114 -17.99 18.02 47.66
CA ASN A 114 -18.99 17.16 47.05
C ASN A 114 -19.12 15.83 47.81
N GLN A 115 -20.35 15.48 48.17
CA GLN A 115 -20.65 14.24 48.89
C GLN A 115 -20.19 13.02 48.08
N THR A 116 -19.43 12.13 48.71
CA THR A 116 -18.95 10.89 48.08
C THR A 116 -20.07 9.86 47.95
N PHE A 117 -20.07 9.11 46.84
CA PHE A 117 -20.90 7.93 46.66
C PHE A 117 -20.12 6.85 45.87
N ASN A 118 -20.59 5.61 45.91
CA ASN A 118 -20.01 4.52 45.11
C ASN A 118 -20.62 4.52 43.70
N GLY A 119 -19.80 4.80 42.69
CA GLY A 119 -20.22 4.90 41.29
C GLY A 119 -20.85 3.63 40.74
N ASP A 120 -20.33 2.44 41.07
CA ASP A 120 -20.88 1.16 40.60
C ASP A 120 -22.27 0.88 41.20
N THR A 121 -22.45 1.20 42.48
CA THR A 121 -23.75 1.10 43.15
C THR A 121 -24.76 2.04 42.50
N ALA A 122 -24.38 3.30 42.25
CA ALA A 122 -25.24 4.25 41.56
C ALA A 122 -25.58 3.80 40.14
N ARG A 123 -24.61 3.32 39.37
CA ARG A 123 -24.81 2.75 38.03
C ARG A 123 -25.81 1.60 38.05
N ASN A 124 -25.63 0.66 38.97
CA ASN A 124 -26.51 -0.51 39.08
C ASN A 124 -27.93 -0.12 39.49
N GLN A 125 -28.09 0.90 40.34
CA GLN A 125 -29.39 1.46 40.69
C GLN A 125 -30.05 2.15 39.49
N ILE A 126 -29.35 3.09 38.84
CA ILE A 126 -29.85 3.88 37.72
C ILE A 126 -30.19 2.98 36.51
N LEU A 127 -29.34 1.99 36.21
CA LEU A 127 -29.51 1.09 35.07
C LEU A 127 -30.23 -0.23 35.42
N ASN A 128 -30.91 -0.30 36.57
CA ASN A 128 -31.65 -1.51 36.94
C ASN A 128 -32.81 -1.76 35.94
N GLY A 129 -32.81 -2.93 35.29
CA GLY A 129 -33.79 -3.26 34.25
C GLY A 129 -33.66 -2.45 32.94
N VAL A 130 -32.51 -1.81 32.71
CA VAL A 130 -32.23 -1.04 31.48
C VAL A 130 -31.32 -1.85 30.55
N THR A 131 -31.84 -2.24 29.39
CA THR A 131 -31.16 -3.01 28.34
C THR A 131 -30.88 -2.18 27.08
N SER A 132 -31.66 -1.14 26.85
CA SER A 132 -31.59 -0.22 25.71
C SER A 132 -32.07 1.17 26.13
N LEU A 133 -31.74 2.15 25.31
CA LEU A 133 -32.01 3.55 25.52
C LEU A 133 -32.50 4.18 24.21
N ALA A 134 -33.51 5.04 24.29
CA ALA A 134 -34.01 5.76 23.12
C ALA A 134 -32.91 6.63 22.49
N ASN A 135 -32.89 6.70 21.15
CA ASN A 135 -31.90 7.49 20.41
C ASN A 135 -32.51 8.80 19.90
N PRO A 136 -32.09 9.98 20.41
CA PRO A 136 -32.53 11.29 19.93
C PRO A 136 -31.90 11.71 18.59
N SER A 137 -31.43 10.78 17.76
CA SER A 137 -30.74 11.07 16.48
C SER A 137 -29.46 11.89 16.67
N GLY A 138 -28.49 11.29 17.36
CA GLY A 138 -27.12 11.82 17.51
C GLY A 138 -26.86 12.62 18.78
N PRO A 139 -27.08 12.04 19.98
CA PRO A 139 -26.67 12.68 21.22
C PRO A 139 -25.15 12.86 21.27
N GLY A 140 -24.65 13.92 21.92
CA GLY A 140 -23.20 14.16 22.03
C GLY A 140 -22.50 13.26 23.05
N TYR A 141 -21.25 13.59 23.37
CA TYR A 141 -20.51 12.94 24.47
C TYR A 141 -20.59 13.74 25.78
N MET A 142 -20.47 13.01 26.90
CA MET A 142 -20.19 13.57 28.21
C MET A 142 -18.69 13.47 28.51
N VAL A 143 -18.20 14.31 29.43
CA VAL A 143 -16.93 14.12 30.14
C VAL A 143 -17.19 14.04 31.64
N SER A 144 -16.42 13.19 32.33
CA SER A 144 -16.41 13.06 33.79
C SER A 144 -14.98 13.19 34.29
N TYR A 145 -14.70 14.19 35.13
CA TYR A 145 -13.35 14.52 35.60
C TYR A 145 -13.26 14.95 37.07
N GLY A 146 -14.39 15.12 37.77
CA GLY A 146 -14.39 15.36 39.21
C GLY A 146 -14.19 14.08 40.02
N GLN A 147 -13.71 14.19 41.27
CA GLN A 147 -13.52 13.05 42.18
C GLN A 147 -14.82 12.29 42.51
N THR A 148 -15.98 12.93 42.36
CA THR A 148 -17.31 12.29 42.52
C THR A 148 -18.04 12.07 41.19
N ALA A 149 -17.38 12.33 40.07
CA ALA A 149 -17.96 12.21 38.73
C ALA A 149 -17.74 10.81 38.15
N TYR A 150 -18.84 10.07 37.99
CA TYR A 150 -18.82 8.73 37.42
C TYR A 150 -19.60 8.71 36.11
N SER A 151 -19.00 8.15 35.08
CA SER A 151 -19.77 7.75 33.91
C SER A 151 -20.69 6.58 34.28
N ILE A 152 -21.94 6.60 33.84
CA ILE A 152 -22.98 5.58 34.08
C ILE A 152 -23.06 4.62 32.90
N SER A 153 -23.06 5.13 31.67
CA SER A 153 -22.98 4.37 30.42
C SER A 153 -21.98 5.01 29.45
N HIS A 154 -21.49 4.22 28.49
CA HIS A 154 -20.43 4.62 27.57
C HIS A 154 -20.70 4.11 26.15
N TYR A 155 -20.15 4.81 25.17
CA TYR A 155 -20.11 4.33 23.79
C TYR A 155 -19.11 3.18 23.61
N ASN A 156 -17.98 3.22 24.33
CA ASN A 156 -16.94 2.19 24.28
C ASN A 156 -17.06 1.18 25.45
N THR A 157 -16.39 0.04 25.34
CA THR A 157 -16.37 -1.00 26.40
C THR A 157 -15.41 -0.68 27.54
N ASP A 158 -14.47 0.24 27.35
CA ASP A 158 -13.31 0.52 28.22
C ASP A 158 -13.39 1.87 28.95
N ARG A 159 -14.60 2.35 29.25
CA ARG A 159 -14.92 3.65 29.88
C ARG A 159 -14.61 4.90 29.06
N ARG A 160 -13.96 4.80 27.90
CA ARG A 160 -13.83 5.96 27.02
C ARG A 160 -15.20 6.42 26.54
N ASN A 161 -15.30 7.71 26.26
CA ASN A 161 -16.50 8.36 25.75
C ASN A 161 -17.77 8.09 26.58
N PRO A 162 -17.88 8.72 27.77
CA PRO A 162 -19.10 8.70 28.57
C PRO A 162 -20.33 9.19 27.79
N GLN A 163 -21.45 8.49 27.94
CA GLN A 163 -22.75 8.87 27.38
C GLN A 163 -23.66 9.50 28.44
N ILE A 164 -23.64 8.95 29.65
CA ILE A 164 -24.43 9.46 30.79
C ILE A 164 -23.45 9.62 31.93
N ALA A 165 -23.49 10.76 32.60
CA ALA A 165 -22.67 11.01 33.78
C ALA A 165 -23.54 11.23 35.01
N ALA A 166 -23.05 10.79 36.17
CA ALA A 166 -23.64 11.10 37.46
C ALA A 166 -22.56 11.63 38.41
N SER A 167 -22.94 12.60 39.23
CA SER A 167 -22.04 13.21 40.20
C SER A 167 -22.82 13.84 41.36
N THR A 168 -22.14 14.60 42.19
CA THR A 168 -22.69 15.39 43.29
C THR A 168 -22.20 16.83 43.21
N ILE A 169 -23.02 17.77 43.67
CA ILE A 169 -22.60 19.15 43.98
C ILE A 169 -23.00 19.37 45.43
N GLY A 170 -22.05 19.65 46.31
CA GLY A 170 -22.30 19.73 47.75
C GLY A 170 -22.99 18.46 48.24
N GLN A 171 -24.22 18.59 48.77
CA GLN A 171 -25.01 17.47 49.29
C GLN A 171 -25.92 16.80 48.25
N GLY A 172 -26.21 17.47 47.14
CA GLY A 172 -27.15 17.01 46.12
C GLY A 172 -26.52 16.15 45.03
N ARG A 173 -27.38 15.56 44.20
CA ARG A 173 -27.02 14.58 43.17
C ARG A 173 -27.34 15.11 41.78
N VAL A 174 -26.55 14.72 40.78
CA VAL A 174 -26.71 15.13 39.39
C VAL A 174 -26.68 13.90 38.49
N ILE A 175 -27.60 13.83 37.52
CA ILE A 175 -27.56 12.95 36.34
C ILE A 175 -27.61 13.84 35.12
N ALA A 176 -26.68 13.65 34.18
CA ALA A 176 -26.54 14.47 32.98
C ALA A 176 -26.53 13.63 31.71
N LEU A 177 -27.27 14.10 30.68
CA LEU A 177 -27.38 13.47 29.36
C LEU A 177 -27.17 14.49 28.21
N PRO A 178 -26.42 14.13 27.16
CA PRO A 178 -25.93 15.05 26.14
C PRO A 178 -26.91 15.26 24.97
N ASP A 179 -28.20 15.42 25.26
CA ASP A 179 -29.18 16.00 24.32
C ASP A 179 -30.50 16.34 25.03
N HIS A 180 -30.99 17.57 24.87
CA HIS A 180 -32.30 18.01 25.36
C HIS A 180 -33.50 17.16 24.89
N GLN A 181 -33.41 16.46 23.75
CA GLN A 181 -34.49 15.60 23.24
C GLN A 181 -34.83 14.44 24.18
N TRP A 182 -33.92 14.04 25.07
CA TRP A 182 -34.20 13.08 26.15
C TRP A 182 -35.30 13.52 27.12
N LEU A 183 -35.73 14.79 27.05
CA LEU A 183 -36.88 15.29 27.78
C LEU A 183 -38.21 14.96 27.13
N ASN A 184 -38.23 14.31 25.96
CA ASN A 184 -39.43 13.71 25.35
C ASN A 184 -39.82 12.40 26.06
N MET A 185 -39.95 12.46 27.39
CA MET A 185 -40.14 11.28 28.23
C MET A 185 -41.49 10.60 28.01
N ASP A 186 -42.51 11.32 27.55
CA ASP A 186 -43.81 10.77 27.15
C ASP A 186 -43.69 9.84 25.94
N SER A 187 -42.82 10.16 24.99
CA SER A 187 -42.50 9.30 23.86
C SER A 187 -41.49 8.20 24.26
N TYR A 188 -40.31 8.60 24.73
CA TYR A 188 -39.21 7.67 24.99
C TYR A 188 -39.44 6.78 26.21
N GLY A 189 -40.11 7.29 27.24
CA GLY A 189 -40.45 6.53 28.44
C GLY A 189 -41.61 5.56 28.26
N SER A 190 -42.23 5.50 27.07
CA SER A 190 -43.16 4.42 26.70
C SER A 190 -42.44 3.09 26.44
N ASP A 191 -41.18 3.16 26.00
CA ASP A 191 -40.28 2.00 26.00
C ASP A 191 -39.98 1.58 27.44
N THR A 192 -40.11 0.28 27.72
CA THR A 192 -39.98 -0.23 29.10
C THR A 192 -38.58 0.00 29.66
N SER A 193 -37.55 -0.19 28.84
CA SER A 193 -36.16 -0.05 29.25
C SER A 193 -35.79 1.41 29.54
N THR A 194 -36.11 2.32 28.61
CA THR A 194 -35.86 3.76 28.80
C THR A 194 -36.73 4.33 29.92
N GLY A 195 -37.97 3.85 30.07
CA GLY A 195 -38.83 4.21 31.20
C GLY A 195 -38.28 3.75 32.57
N ASN A 196 -37.61 2.59 32.63
CA ASN A 196 -36.90 2.15 33.85
C ASN A 196 -35.77 3.12 34.20
N PHE A 197 -34.96 3.53 33.22
CA PHE A 197 -33.87 4.49 33.42
C PHE A 197 -34.38 5.80 34.06
N TYR A 198 -35.45 6.38 33.51
CA TYR A 198 -36.02 7.61 34.05
C TYR A 198 -36.55 7.44 35.49
N ARG A 199 -37.28 6.36 35.80
CA ARG A 199 -37.78 6.11 37.16
C ARG A 199 -36.65 5.94 38.16
N ASN A 200 -35.69 5.09 37.84
CA ASN A 200 -34.54 4.84 38.70
C ASN A 200 -33.71 6.11 38.91
N GLY A 201 -33.52 6.92 37.85
CA GLY A 201 -32.83 8.19 37.91
C GLY A 201 -33.51 9.19 38.85
N LEU A 202 -34.83 9.35 38.75
CA LEU A 202 -35.60 10.24 39.65
C LEU A 202 -35.50 9.80 41.11
N GLU A 203 -35.61 8.50 41.39
CA GLU A 203 -35.49 7.95 42.75
C GLU A 203 -34.07 8.10 43.30
N TRP A 204 -33.05 7.90 42.47
CA TRP A 204 -31.66 8.10 42.84
C TRP A 204 -31.37 9.56 43.15
N LEU A 205 -31.87 10.50 42.33
CA LEU A 205 -31.71 11.94 42.54
C LEU A 205 -32.40 12.42 43.82
N ALA A 206 -33.63 11.96 44.09
CA ALA A 206 -34.38 12.32 45.28
C ALA A 206 -33.87 11.61 46.56
N GLY A 207 -33.06 10.56 46.41
CA GLY A 207 -32.61 9.72 47.53
C GLY A 207 -33.74 8.93 48.20
N THR A 208 -34.90 8.81 47.56
CA THR A 208 -36.09 8.14 48.08
C THR A 208 -36.95 7.55 46.97
N THR A 209 -37.66 6.47 47.28
CA THR A 209 -38.70 5.90 46.41
C THR A 209 -40.08 6.53 46.65
N ASN A 210 -40.19 7.41 47.66
CA ASN A 210 -41.42 8.14 47.95
C ASN A 210 -41.78 9.08 46.79
N LYS A 211 -43.00 8.96 46.27
CA LYS A 211 -43.50 9.79 45.15
C LYS A 211 -44.09 11.14 45.60
N ASN A 212 -44.24 11.35 46.91
CA ASN A 212 -44.67 12.63 47.48
C ASN A 212 -43.48 13.58 47.66
N ILE A 213 -42.85 13.92 46.54
CA ILE A 213 -41.74 14.88 46.43
C ILE A 213 -42.12 15.96 45.41
N LYS A 214 -41.58 17.17 45.55
CA LYS A 214 -41.76 18.26 44.59
C LYS A 214 -40.74 18.12 43.46
N ILE A 215 -41.24 17.88 42.24
CA ILE A 215 -40.42 17.85 41.03
C ILE A 215 -40.72 19.10 40.21
N VAL A 216 -39.69 19.91 39.96
CA VAL A 216 -39.77 21.06 39.06
C VAL A 216 -39.27 20.63 37.69
N VAL A 217 -40.05 20.92 36.65
CA VAL A 217 -39.69 20.69 35.25
C VAL A 217 -39.52 22.04 34.58
N THR A 218 -38.40 22.27 33.88
CA THR A 218 -38.12 23.60 33.30
C THR A 218 -39.19 23.97 32.25
N SER A 219 -39.23 23.27 31.12
CA SER A 219 -40.14 23.64 30.02
C SER A 219 -40.77 22.46 29.27
N SER A 220 -40.32 21.21 29.47
CA SER A 220 -40.85 20.06 28.72
C SER A 220 -42.21 19.58 29.26
N THR A 221 -43.27 19.75 28.45
CA THR A 221 -44.60 19.21 28.74
C THR A 221 -44.61 17.68 28.72
N GLY A 222 -43.84 17.07 27.82
CA GLY A 222 -43.72 15.61 27.72
C GLY A 222 -43.12 15.01 28.98
N ALA A 223 -42.05 15.61 29.50
CA ALA A 223 -41.43 15.22 30.76
C ALA A 223 -42.42 15.33 31.94
N ALA A 224 -43.05 16.50 32.12
CA ALA A 224 -43.98 16.73 33.22
C ALA A 224 -45.16 15.73 33.21
N THR A 225 -45.75 15.51 32.03
CA THR A 225 -46.88 14.59 31.85
C THR A 225 -46.47 13.14 32.16
N TRP A 226 -45.35 12.68 31.63
CA TRP A 226 -44.88 11.32 31.87
C TRP A 226 -44.55 11.07 33.35
N ILE A 227 -43.89 12.03 34.01
CA ILE A 227 -43.56 11.95 35.44
C ILE A 227 -44.84 11.84 36.28
N GLN A 228 -45.87 12.64 35.97
CA GLN A 228 -47.17 12.53 36.64
C GLN A 228 -47.82 11.15 36.44
N GLN A 229 -47.71 10.58 35.23
CA GLN A 229 -48.20 9.22 34.95
C GLN A 229 -47.45 8.14 35.75
N GLN A 230 -46.22 8.40 36.21
CA GLN A 230 -45.49 7.49 37.12
C GLN A 230 -45.94 7.58 38.59
N GLY A 231 -46.94 8.41 38.91
CA GLY A 231 -47.52 8.54 40.24
C GLY A 231 -46.96 9.67 41.10
N TYR A 232 -46.12 10.55 40.55
CA TYR A 232 -45.69 11.77 41.22
C TYR A 232 -46.79 12.83 41.11
N THR A 233 -47.30 13.30 42.24
CA THR A 233 -48.47 14.22 42.26
C THR A 233 -48.09 15.69 42.38
N ASN A 234 -46.88 16.02 42.84
CA ASN A 234 -46.40 17.40 43.00
C ASN A 234 -45.35 17.73 41.92
N VAL A 235 -45.80 17.83 40.67
CA VAL A 235 -44.95 18.15 39.51
C VAL A 235 -45.30 19.55 39.00
N VAL A 236 -44.32 20.45 38.98
CA VAL A 236 -44.49 21.86 38.57
C VAL A 236 -43.66 22.13 37.31
N GLN A 237 -44.31 22.37 36.18
CA GLN A 237 -43.64 22.86 34.97
C GLN A 237 -43.62 24.40 34.98
N SER A 238 -42.44 25.03 34.90
CA SER A 238 -42.35 26.49 34.95
C SER A 238 -41.12 27.03 34.22
N SER A 239 -41.32 27.97 33.29
CA SER A 239 -40.22 28.75 32.69
C SER A 239 -39.50 29.67 33.70
N ASP A 240 -40.12 29.92 34.85
CA ASP A 240 -39.54 30.61 36.01
C ASP A 240 -39.16 29.59 37.11
N PHE A 241 -38.56 28.48 36.69
CA PHE A 241 -38.25 27.35 37.58
C PHE A 241 -37.34 27.74 38.76
N GLN A 242 -36.47 28.73 38.59
CA GLN A 242 -35.56 29.23 39.63
C GLN A 242 -36.31 29.63 40.91
N ASN A 243 -37.50 30.22 40.78
CA ASN A 243 -38.33 30.65 41.92
C ASN A 243 -39.12 29.50 42.54
N GLN A 244 -39.04 28.30 41.97
CA GLN A 244 -39.69 27.09 42.47
C GLN A 244 -38.74 26.15 43.23
N LEU A 245 -37.44 26.48 43.29
CA LEU A 245 -36.40 25.58 43.80
C LEU A 245 -36.29 25.52 45.33
N SER A 246 -36.80 26.51 46.07
CA SER A 246 -36.60 26.62 47.53
C SER A 246 -37.13 25.43 48.35
N ASP A 247 -38.16 24.77 47.84
CA ASP A 247 -38.86 23.61 48.42
C ASP A 247 -38.95 22.44 47.43
N ALA A 248 -38.18 22.49 46.33
CA ALA A 248 -38.10 21.40 45.37
C ALA A 248 -37.22 20.26 45.93
N ASP A 249 -37.48 19.03 45.48
CA ASP A 249 -36.61 17.88 45.73
C ASP A 249 -35.79 17.55 44.48
N VAL A 250 -36.38 17.67 43.29
CA VAL A 250 -35.72 17.38 42.00
C VAL A 250 -36.05 18.46 40.96
N LEU A 251 -35.04 18.92 40.23
CA LEU A 251 -35.16 19.71 39.01
C LEU A 251 -34.88 18.81 37.80
N VAL A 252 -35.79 18.79 36.83
CA VAL A 252 -35.66 18.05 35.57
C VAL A 252 -35.74 19.03 34.41
N GLY A 253 -34.73 19.07 33.54
CA GLY A 253 -34.91 19.79 32.29
C GLY A 253 -33.64 20.24 31.59
N TRP A 254 -33.89 21.05 30.57
CA TRP A 254 -32.90 21.73 29.77
C TRP A 254 -32.85 23.19 30.19
N LEU A 255 -31.64 23.74 30.32
CA LEU A 255 -31.40 25.12 30.76
C LEU A 255 -31.46 26.15 29.62
N GLY A 256 -31.49 25.70 28.35
CA GLY A 256 -31.58 26.58 27.19
C GLY A 256 -30.24 27.20 26.78
N SER A 257 -30.27 28.14 25.83
CA SER A 257 -29.08 28.87 25.36
C SER A 257 -28.98 30.32 25.87
N GLY A 258 -29.97 30.79 26.63
CA GLY A 258 -30.11 32.20 27.02
C GLY A 258 -30.32 32.47 28.52
N ILE A 259 -30.17 31.46 29.37
CA ILE A 259 -30.36 31.62 30.83
C ILE A 259 -29.22 32.44 31.46
N SER A 260 -29.58 33.28 32.45
CA SER A 260 -28.65 34.19 33.12
C SER A 260 -27.72 33.45 34.09
N ASN A 261 -26.56 34.06 34.39
CA ASN A 261 -25.62 33.55 35.41
C ASN A 261 -26.28 33.41 36.78
N ALA A 262 -27.17 34.34 37.16
CA ALA A 262 -27.90 34.27 38.42
C ALA A 262 -28.82 33.04 38.51
N ASN A 263 -29.43 32.66 37.39
CA ASN A 263 -30.28 31.47 37.34
C ASN A 263 -29.45 30.18 37.32
N CYS A 264 -28.30 30.15 36.64
CA CYS A 264 -27.34 29.05 36.79
C CYS A 264 -26.91 28.91 38.26
N GLN A 265 -26.61 30.03 38.93
CA GLN A 265 -26.24 30.06 40.34
C GLN A 265 -27.35 29.49 41.24
N ALA A 266 -28.61 29.83 40.98
CA ALA A 266 -29.75 29.27 41.72
C ALA A 266 -29.84 27.74 41.59
N VAL A 267 -29.54 27.18 40.41
CA VAL A 267 -29.46 25.72 40.21
C VAL A 267 -28.31 25.12 41.01
N ILE A 268 -27.11 25.72 40.94
CA ILE A 268 -25.95 25.23 41.68
C ILE A 268 -26.23 25.26 43.18
N ASP A 269 -26.84 26.32 43.70
CA ASP A 269 -27.19 26.46 45.11
C ASP A 269 -28.26 25.45 45.54
N PHE A 270 -29.27 25.22 44.71
CA PHE A 270 -30.29 24.20 44.94
C PHE A 270 -29.67 22.80 45.09
N VAL A 271 -28.81 22.39 44.15
CA VAL A 271 -28.15 21.09 44.21
C VAL A 271 -27.17 21.03 45.38
N ALA A 272 -26.35 22.07 45.59
CA ALA A 272 -25.41 22.15 46.71
C ALA A 272 -26.07 21.92 48.08
N ASN A 273 -27.33 22.34 48.23
CA ASN A 273 -28.13 22.19 49.45
C ASN A 273 -28.96 20.89 49.53
N GLY A 274 -28.70 19.91 48.66
CA GLY A 274 -29.30 18.57 48.73
C GLY A 274 -30.32 18.25 47.64
N GLY A 275 -30.63 19.20 46.75
CA GLY A 275 -31.53 18.98 45.62
C GLY A 275 -30.96 18.01 44.57
N GLY A 276 -31.85 17.30 43.87
CA GLY A 276 -31.49 16.44 42.72
C GLY A 276 -31.61 17.17 41.38
N LEU A 277 -30.64 17.02 40.48
CA LEU A 277 -30.68 17.57 39.13
C LEU A 277 -30.64 16.47 38.05
N PHE A 278 -31.70 16.38 37.26
CA PHE A 278 -31.73 15.62 36.01
C PHE A 278 -31.61 16.60 34.84
N ILE A 279 -30.43 16.73 34.27
CA ILE A 279 -30.16 17.72 33.22
C ILE A 279 -29.93 17.05 31.86
N CYS A 280 -30.63 17.57 30.86
CA CYS A 280 -30.40 17.21 29.46
C CYS A 280 -30.00 18.48 28.71
N ASP A 281 -28.76 18.58 28.26
CA ASP A 281 -28.26 19.74 27.52
C ASP A 281 -27.48 19.28 26.28
N TYR A 282 -27.32 20.17 25.31
CA TYR A 282 -26.83 19.80 23.99
C TYR A 282 -25.57 20.59 23.61
N GLY A 283 -24.41 20.03 23.95
CA GLY A 283 -23.10 20.65 23.69
C GLY A 283 -22.85 20.89 22.20
N ILE A 284 -23.15 19.91 21.34
CA ILE A 284 -22.99 20.02 19.88
C ILE A 284 -23.76 21.21 19.31
N GLY A 285 -25.05 21.36 19.65
CA GLY A 285 -25.86 22.46 19.13
C GLY A 285 -25.41 23.83 19.62
N TYR A 286 -24.68 23.87 20.74
CA TYR A 286 -24.16 25.13 21.30
C TYR A 286 -23.10 25.77 20.42
N ASP A 287 -22.14 24.97 19.97
CA ASP A 287 -21.14 25.39 19.00
C ASP A 287 -21.77 25.51 17.61
N TRP A 288 -22.49 24.48 17.15
CA TRP A 288 -22.88 24.40 15.75
C TRP A 288 -24.07 25.29 15.34
N TRP A 289 -25.14 25.36 16.14
CA TRP A 289 -26.33 26.17 15.82
C TRP A 289 -26.26 27.59 16.39
N TRP A 290 -25.62 27.77 17.54
CA TRP A 290 -25.56 29.07 18.21
C TRP A 290 -24.20 29.77 18.09
N GLY A 291 -23.15 29.10 17.61
CA GLY A 291 -21.82 29.70 17.44
C GLY A 291 -21.22 30.17 18.76
N LYS A 292 -21.55 29.50 19.87
CA LYS A 292 -21.14 29.89 21.22
C LYS A 292 -20.10 28.92 21.77
N ALA A 293 -19.16 29.46 22.56
CA ALA A 293 -18.15 28.67 23.23
C ALA A 293 -18.81 27.61 24.15
N ILE A 294 -18.32 26.38 24.05
CA ILE A 294 -18.86 25.24 24.80
C ILE A 294 -18.76 25.43 26.33
N PRO A 295 -17.70 26.01 26.90
CA PRO A 295 -17.66 26.33 28.32
C PRO A 295 -18.79 27.26 28.79
N ASP A 296 -19.32 28.10 27.91
CA ASP A 296 -20.39 29.06 28.23
C ASP A 296 -21.80 28.44 28.20
N ALA A 297 -21.92 27.19 27.73
CA ALA A 297 -23.18 26.47 27.79
C ALA A 297 -23.71 26.43 29.23
N PRO A 298 -24.98 26.82 29.51
CA PRO A 298 -25.52 26.81 30.86
C PRO A 298 -25.38 25.48 31.58
N GLY A 299 -25.57 24.37 30.86
CA GLY A 299 -25.29 23.03 31.35
C GLY A 299 -23.86 22.88 31.85
N ASN A 300 -22.86 23.34 31.10
CA ASN A 300 -21.44 23.28 31.49
C ASN A 300 -21.11 24.24 32.66
N ARG A 301 -21.66 25.45 32.66
CA ARG A 301 -21.53 26.40 33.79
C ARG A 301 -22.02 25.80 35.12
N VAL A 302 -23.09 25.01 35.10
CA VAL A 302 -23.61 24.30 36.28
C VAL A 302 -22.82 23.02 36.56
N CYS A 303 -22.65 22.16 35.54
CA CYS A 303 -22.11 20.82 35.68
C CYS A 303 -20.61 20.80 36.01
N ARG A 304 -19.86 21.85 35.70
CA ARG A 304 -18.44 21.95 36.10
C ARG A 304 -18.26 21.87 37.61
N HIS A 305 -19.24 22.33 38.42
CA HIS A 305 -19.23 22.20 39.88
C HIS A 305 -19.37 20.74 40.36
N ALA A 306 -19.84 19.85 39.49
CA ALA A 306 -19.91 18.42 39.72
C ALA A 306 -18.74 17.67 39.05
N GLY A 307 -17.86 18.37 38.32
CA GLY A 307 -16.80 17.77 37.52
C GLY A 307 -17.30 16.91 36.36
N ILE A 308 -18.41 17.31 35.72
CA ILE A 308 -18.93 16.69 34.48
C ILE A 308 -19.22 17.77 33.44
N GLY A 309 -19.28 17.42 32.15
CA GLY A 309 -19.56 18.38 31.08
C GLY A 309 -20.10 17.75 29.79
N PHE A 310 -20.72 18.57 28.95
CA PHE A 310 -21.29 18.26 27.64
C PHE A 310 -20.30 18.68 26.54
N LYS A 311 -19.81 17.72 25.74
CA LYS A 311 -18.89 17.97 24.62
C LYS A 311 -19.62 18.34 23.33
N ASN A 312 -18.90 18.92 22.38
CA ASN A 312 -19.37 19.25 21.02
C ASN A 312 -19.02 18.22 19.94
N SER A 313 -18.74 16.97 20.32
CA SER A 313 -18.32 15.92 19.38
C SER A 313 -19.41 14.87 19.18
N TRP A 314 -19.57 14.41 17.94
CA TRP A 314 -20.56 13.40 17.54
C TRP A 314 -20.07 11.98 17.82
N PRO A 315 -20.96 11.07 18.27
CA PRO A 315 -20.53 9.73 18.65
C PRO A 315 -20.30 8.73 17.53
N GLY A 316 -20.85 8.98 16.34
CA GLY A 316 -20.87 8.02 15.22
C GLY A 316 -21.64 6.73 15.54
N GLY A 317 -22.74 6.45 14.83
CA GLY A 317 -23.41 5.14 14.89
C GLY A 317 -24.44 4.92 16.02
N SER A 318 -24.49 3.70 16.57
CA SER A 318 -25.53 3.22 17.50
C SER A 318 -25.27 3.62 18.96
N LEU A 319 -26.29 3.52 19.84
CA LEU A 319 -26.20 3.85 21.27
C LEU A 319 -26.10 2.58 22.15
N PRO A 320 -24.89 2.04 22.40
CA PRO A 320 -24.73 0.88 23.27
C PRO A 320 -24.86 1.24 24.76
N ILE A 321 -25.23 0.25 25.58
CA ILE A 321 -25.26 0.37 27.04
C ILE A 321 -24.10 -0.40 27.66
N ASN A 322 -22.92 0.22 27.62
CA ASN A 322 -21.70 -0.37 28.19
C ASN A 322 -21.52 0.02 29.67
N ARG A 323 -21.40 -1.00 30.53
CA ARG A 323 -21.27 -0.89 31.99
C ARG A 323 -19.84 -1.21 32.40
N SER A 324 -18.97 -0.21 32.46
CA SER A 324 -17.56 -0.38 32.86
C SER A 324 -17.25 0.38 34.16
N SER A 325 -16.50 -0.26 35.06
CA SER A 325 -16.20 0.20 36.43
C SER A 325 -14.85 0.92 36.53
N GLY A 326 -14.73 1.84 37.49
CA GLY A 326 -13.55 2.67 37.68
C GLY A 326 -13.77 4.14 37.31
N GLN A 327 -12.81 4.98 37.65
CA GLN A 327 -12.81 6.43 37.43
C GLN A 327 -11.40 6.90 37.08
N THR A 328 -11.31 7.93 36.26
CA THR A 328 -10.07 8.64 35.94
C THR A 328 -10.42 10.11 36.05
N ASP A 329 -9.92 10.77 37.08
CA ASP A 329 -10.31 12.14 37.40
C ASP A 329 -9.24 13.17 36.99
N SER A 330 -9.50 14.45 37.26
CA SER A 330 -8.60 15.55 36.95
C SER A 330 -7.28 15.49 37.71
N ASP A 331 -7.26 14.96 38.94
CA ASP A 331 -6.01 14.78 39.67
C ASP A 331 -5.17 13.66 39.03
N ASP A 332 -5.79 12.60 38.51
CA ASP A 332 -5.10 11.57 37.72
C ASP A 332 -4.49 12.14 36.43
N VAL A 333 -5.25 12.94 35.67
CA VAL A 333 -4.77 13.60 34.46
C VAL A 333 -3.56 14.49 34.77
N ILE A 334 -3.62 15.29 35.84
CA ILE A 334 -2.51 16.15 36.29
C ILE A 334 -1.30 15.31 36.68
N ASN A 335 -1.49 14.20 37.41
CA ASN A 335 -0.39 13.33 37.81
C ASN A 335 0.30 12.67 36.61
N ILE A 336 -0.48 12.22 35.61
CA ILE A 336 0.05 11.66 34.36
C ILE A 336 0.82 12.72 33.57
N LEU A 337 0.30 13.96 33.46
CA LEU A 337 1.01 15.08 32.83
C LEU A 337 2.36 15.34 33.52
N ALA A 338 2.35 15.38 34.86
CA ALA A 338 3.54 15.61 35.68
C ALA A 338 4.53 14.41 35.69
N GLY A 339 4.21 13.30 35.04
CA GLY A 339 5.03 12.07 35.06
C GLY A 339 5.13 11.44 36.45
N SER A 340 4.10 11.60 37.27
CA SER A 340 4.03 11.14 38.66
C SER A 340 2.98 10.04 38.83
N GLY A 341 3.21 9.12 39.77
CA GLY A 341 2.32 7.97 40.01
C GLY A 341 2.55 6.77 39.09
N SER A 342 1.76 5.72 39.28
CA SER A 342 1.80 4.49 38.50
C SER A 342 0.44 4.23 37.88
N TYR A 343 0.32 4.42 36.56
CA TYR A 343 -0.93 4.30 35.80
C TYR A 343 -0.80 3.21 34.73
N THR A 344 -1.88 2.47 34.48
CA THR A 344 -1.92 1.49 33.37
C THR A 344 -2.06 2.19 32.02
N THR A 345 -1.76 1.49 30.92
CA THR A 345 -2.01 2.03 29.57
C THR A 345 -3.47 2.44 29.38
N THR A 346 -4.41 1.61 29.83
CA THR A 346 -5.84 1.94 29.77
C THR A 346 -6.19 3.20 30.56
N ASP A 347 -5.59 3.40 31.75
CA ASP A 347 -5.84 4.63 32.53
C ASP A 347 -5.30 5.86 31.80
N ARG A 348 -4.15 5.75 31.12
CA ARG A 348 -3.57 6.82 30.31
C ARG A 348 -4.41 7.13 29.07
N ASP A 349 -4.93 6.12 28.38
CA ASP A 349 -5.81 6.31 27.22
C ASP A 349 -7.12 7.03 27.61
N ILE A 350 -7.69 6.65 28.76
CA ILE A 350 -8.87 7.32 29.33
C ILE A 350 -8.51 8.75 29.73
N ALA A 351 -7.36 8.96 30.39
CA ALA A 351 -6.88 10.28 30.78
C ALA A 351 -6.73 11.22 29.57
N GLY A 352 -6.32 10.71 28.39
CA GLY A 352 -6.26 11.50 27.16
C GLY A 352 -7.64 11.99 26.71
N THR A 353 -8.66 11.14 26.85
CA THR A 353 -10.06 11.48 26.57
C THR A 353 -10.62 12.49 27.57
N VAL A 354 -10.26 12.33 28.85
CA VAL A 354 -10.66 13.25 29.93
C VAL A 354 -9.98 14.61 29.74
N LEU A 355 -8.70 14.65 29.40
CA LEU A 355 -7.93 15.87 29.10
C LEU A 355 -8.58 16.67 27.98
N ASP A 356 -8.88 16.01 26.85
CA ASP A 356 -9.61 16.63 25.74
C ASP A 356 -10.98 17.15 26.19
N GLY A 357 -11.73 16.34 26.96
CA GLY A 357 -13.03 16.76 27.48
C GLY A 357 -12.96 17.98 28.42
N ILE A 358 -11.92 18.09 29.26
CA ILE A 358 -11.74 19.25 30.15
C ILE A 358 -11.46 20.51 29.32
N TYR A 359 -10.49 20.48 28.40
CA TYR A 359 -10.16 21.66 27.56
C TYR A 359 -11.33 22.13 26.69
N ASN A 360 -12.25 21.24 26.31
CA ASN A 360 -13.43 21.60 25.54
C ASN A 360 -14.59 22.14 26.39
N THR A 361 -14.72 21.75 27.66
CA THR A 361 -15.94 22.01 28.46
C THR A 361 -15.73 22.93 29.64
N VAL A 362 -14.48 23.19 30.03
CA VAL A 362 -14.11 24.08 31.12
C VAL A 362 -13.50 25.36 30.55
N ALA A 363 -13.85 26.51 31.13
CA ALA A 363 -13.38 27.80 30.64
C ALA A 363 -11.86 27.94 30.81
N SER A 364 -11.21 28.68 29.90
CA SER A 364 -9.75 28.80 29.88
C SER A 364 -9.16 29.57 31.07
N ASP A 365 -9.98 30.40 31.73
CA ASP A 365 -9.63 31.15 32.94
C ASP A 365 -9.86 30.36 34.24
N ASP A 366 -10.36 29.12 34.14
CA ASP A 366 -10.59 28.25 35.29
C ASP A 366 -9.27 27.72 35.87
N ALA A 367 -9.17 27.72 37.20
CA ALA A 367 -7.97 27.27 37.92
C ALA A 367 -7.56 25.83 37.58
N LEU A 368 -8.51 24.94 37.22
CA LEU A 368 -8.19 23.60 36.76
C LEU A 368 -7.44 23.62 35.42
N VAL A 369 -7.93 24.42 34.47
CA VAL A 369 -7.30 24.55 33.15
C VAL A 369 -5.93 25.19 33.29
N ALA A 370 -5.80 26.24 34.11
CA ALA A 370 -4.52 26.87 34.42
C ALA A 370 -3.48 25.89 35.00
N ARG A 371 -3.93 24.98 35.88
CA ARG A 371 -3.10 23.92 36.44
C ARG A 371 -2.71 22.87 35.38
N MET A 372 -3.63 22.47 34.52
CA MET A 372 -3.36 21.52 33.44
C MET A 372 -2.40 22.10 32.40
N ASP A 373 -2.59 23.35 31.98
CA ASP A 373 -1.71 24.05 31.05
C ASP A 373 -0.28 24.12 31.58
N TYR A 374 -0.09 24.42 32.86
CA TYR A 374 1.23 24.43 33.49
C TYR A 374 1.98 23.11 33.30
N GLU A 375 1.33 21.97 33.60
CA GLU A 375 1.95 20.65 33.43
C GLU A 375 2.04 20.23 31.95
N PHE A 376 1.06 20.63 31.13
CA PHE A 376 1.06 20.40 29.69
C PHE A 376 2.29 21.01 29.02
N TYR A 377 2.60 22.29 29.30
CA TYR A 377 3.72 22.97 28.66
C TYR A 377 5.08 22.39 29.07
N GLU A 378 5.22 21.85 30.28
CA GLU A 378 6.43 21.11 30.68
C GLU A 378 6.53 19.77 29.94
N ARG A 379 5.41 19.04 29.82
CA ARG A 379 5.39 17.71 29.20
C ARG A 379 5.56 17.76 27.69
N ILE A 380 4.86 18.67 27.00
CA ILE A 380 4.74 18.68 25.53
C ILE A 380 6.09 18.86 24.83
N GLN A 381 7.01 19.59 25.45
CA GLN A 381 8.36 19.84 24.93
C GLN A 381 9.20 18.56 24.78
N THR A 382 8.84 17.51 25.52
CA THR A 382 9.50 16.21 25.46
C THR A 382 8.96 15.29 24.37
N ILE A 383 7.85 15.68 23.72
CA ILE A 383 7.14 14.87 22.71
C ILE A 383 7.36 15.49 21.34
N ASN A 384 8.05 14.76 20.46
CA ASN A 384 8.53 15.25 19.17
C ASN A 384 8.23 14.23 18.06
N PRO A 385 7.00 14.24 17.50
CA PRO A 385 6.67 13.33 16.40
C PRO A 385 7.53 13.64 15.17
N SER A 386 8.20 12.61 14.66
CA SER A 386 8.99 12.64 13.42
C SER A 386 9.04 11.23 12.80
N PRO A 387 9.44 11.07 11.52
CA PRO A 387 9.62 9.75 10.93
C PRO A 387 10.59 8.86 11.72
N SER A 388 11.65 9.44 12.30
CA SER A 388 12.63 8.74 13.13
C SER A 388 12.18 8.50 14.57
N SER A 389 11.12 9.17 15.03
CA SER A 389 10.57 9.04 16.38
C SER A 389 9.03 9.10 16.35
N PRO A 390 8.35 8.05 15.87
CA PRO A 390 6.90 7.98 15.83
C PRO A 390 6.28 8.04 17.23
N VAL A 391 5.15 8.74 17.39
CA VAL A 391 4.39 8.79 18.64
C VAL A 391 3.12 7.94 18.52
N SER A 392 3.04 6.84 19.26
CA SER A 392 1.89 5.91 19.25
C SER A 392 1.08 5.89 20.56
N ASP A 393 1.59 6.52 21.61
CA ASP A 393 0.91 6.55 22.91
C ASP A 393 -0.32 7.47 22.85
N GLU A 394 -1.50 6.96 23.20
CA GLU A 394 -2.75 7.72 23.02
C GLU A 394 -2.84 8.97 23.90
N PHE A 395 -2.23 8.95 25.08
CA PHE A 395 -2.16 10.14 25.93
C PHE A 395 -1.30 11.22 25.28
N GLU A 396 -0.09 10.87 24.83
CA GLU A 396 0.80 11.81 24.12
C GLU A 396 0.18 12.31 22.81
N LYS A 397 -0.53 11.45 22.07
CA LYS A 397 -1.30 11.85 20.89
C LYS A 397 -2.36 12.90 21.24
N ALA A 398 -3.07 12.76 22.36
CA ALA A 398 -4.03 13.77 22.82
C ALA A 398 -3.35 15.11 23.14
N LEU A 399 -2.14 15.09 23.73
CA LEU A 399 -1.36 16.31 23.98
C LEU A 399 -0.95 17.00 22.65
N LEU A 400 -0.52 16.22 21.65
CA LEU A 400 -0.16 16.76 20.33
C LEU A 400 -1.37 17.37 19.60
N LYS A 401 -2.57 16.80 19.74
CA LYS A 401 -3.81 17.40 19.20
C LYS A 401 -4.11 18.74 19.87
N ARG A 402 -3.93 18.83 21.19
CA ARG A 402 -4.07 20.10 21.93
C ARG A 402 -3.04 21.13 21.46
N GLU A 403 -1.78 20.72 21.29
CA GLU A 403 -0.74 21.60 20.74
C GLU A 403 -1.09 22.10 19.33
N CYS A 404 -1.59 21.23 18.44
CA CYS A 404 -2.05 21.64 17.11
C CYS A 404 -3.13 22.72 17.17
N GLN A 405 -4.09 22.62 18.11
CA GLN A 405 -5.12 23.64 18.29
C GLN A 405 -4.52 24.98 18.73
N ILE A 406 -3.62 24.95 19.72
CA ILE A 406 -2.90 26.16 20.19
C ILE A 406 -2.13 26.80 19.02
N LEU A 407 -1.43 25.98 18.24
CA LEU A 407 -0.70 26.45 17.06
C LEU A 407 -1.64 27.05 16.00
N LEU A 408 -2.85 26.53 15.79
CA LEU A 408 -3.79 27.14 14.84
C LEU A 408 -4.29 28.51 15.31
N ASP A 409 -4.49 28.66 16.62
CA ASP A 409 -5.02 29.89 17.22
C ASP A 409 -3.92 30.95 17.47
N THR A 410 -2.63 30.59 17.32
CA THR A 410 -1.49 31.49 17.54
C THR A 410 -1.44 32.59 16.47
N PRO A 411 -1.50 33.89 16.85
CA PRO A 411 -1.36 35.02 15.93
C PRO A 411 -0.09 34.98 15.09
N VAL A 412 -0.10 35.64 13.93
CA VAL A 412 1.04 35.65 12.99
C VAL A 412 2.28 36.23 13.65
N GLU A 413 2.12 37.30 14.40
CA GLU A 413 3.18 38.05 15.08
C GLU A 413 3.83 37.25 16.22
N GLU A 414 3.14 36.25 16.75
CA GLU A 414 3.59 35.38 17.84
C GLU A 414 4.05 34.00 17.35
N THR A 415 3.92 33.73 16.05
CA THR A 415 4.27 32.43 15.48
C THR A 415 5.79 32.25 15.49
N VAL A 416 6.26 31.15 16.07
CA VAL A 416 7.68 30.76 16.10
C VAL A 416 7.90 29.39 15.46
N ALA A 417 9.15 29.06 15.13
CA ALA A 417 9.50 27.78 14.55
C ALA A 417 9.16 26.64 15.51
N HIS A 418 8.38 25.66 15.06
CA HIS A 418 8.09 24.49 15.85
C HIS A 418 9.32 23.59 15.95
N ARG A 419 9.55 23.00 17.13
CA ARG A 419 10.71 22.13 17.41
C ARG A 419 10.84 20.91 16.49
N THR A 420 9.74 20.48 15.85
CA THR A 420 9.74 19.36 14.89
C THR A 420 9.88 19.78 13.42
N ALA A 421 9.83 21.08 13.10
CA ALA A 421 9.80 21.57 11.73
C ALA A 421 10.96 21.02 10.90
N GLN A 422 12.19 21.10 11.43
CA GLN A 422 13.39 20.62 10.75
C GLN A 422 13.42 19.09 10.58
N ALA A 423 13.04 18.34 11.61
CA ALA A 423 13.05 16.87 11.58
C ALA A 423 12.00 16.29 10.63
N CYS A 424 10.90 17.02 10.42
CA CYS A 424 9.80 16.61 9.56
C CYS A 424 9.97 17.12 8.12
N TYR A 425 10.26 18.40 7.94
CA TYR A 425 10.20 19.09 6.65
C TYR A 425 11.57 19.46 6.09
N GLY A 426 12.66 19.11 6.78
CA GLY A 426 14.04 19.26 6.32
C GLY A 426 14.75 20.53 6.83
N THR A 427 16.06 20.58 6.58
CA THR A 427 16.95 21.61 7.12
C THR A 427 17.11 22.77 6.15
N ILE A 428 17.09 24.01 6.66
CA ILE A 428 17.41 25.22 5.90
C ILE A 428 18.82 25.69 6.26
N PRO A 429 19.71 25.96 5.27
CA PRO A 429 21.01 26.54 5.53
C PRO A 429 20.92 27.87 6.28
N ALA A 430 21.77 28.09 7.28
CA ALA A 430 21.74 29.30 8.11
C ALA A 430 22.02 30.59 7.32
N ASP A 431 22.70 30.48 6.17
CA ASP A 431 23.04 31.57 5.26
C ASP A 431 22.06 31.72 4.08
N ALA A 432 20.96 30.96 4.07
CA ALA A 432 19.91 31.06 3.06
C ALA A 432 19.40 32.51 2.97
N GLN A 433 19.56 33.13 1.81
CA GLN A 433 19.20 34.54 1.61
C GLN A 433 17.69 34.72 1.59
N ARG A 434 17.21 35.72 2.35
CA ARG A 434 15.83 36.17 2.27
C ARG A 434 15.65 37.06 1.05
N VAL A 435 14.61 36.79 0.27
CA VAL A 435 14.35 37.46 -1.00
C VAL A 435 13.01 38.20 -0.98
N THR A 436 12.93 39.21 -1.84
CA THR A 436 11.69 39.87 -2.23
C THR A 436 11.47 39.59 -3.71
N LYS A 437 10.34 38.98 -4.07
CA LYS A 437 9.97 38.72 -5.46
C LYS A 437 8.56 39.23 -5.74
N THR A 438 8.41 39.93 -6.86
CA THR A 438 7.11 40.24 -7.47
C THR A 438 6.80 39.17 -8.52
N LEU A 439 5.64 38.53 -8.36
CA LEU A 439 5.13 37.48 -9.24
C LEU A 439 3.96 38.03 -10.02
N SER A 440 4.05 37.96 -11.34
CA SER A 440 2.98 38.34 -12.27
C SER A 440 2.30 37.09 -12.80
N PHE A 441 0.97 37.04 -12.75
CA PHE A 441 0.19 35.91 -13.28
C PHE A 441 -1.19 36.38 -13.79
N SER A 442 -1.76 35.59 -14.70
CA SER A 442 -3.08 35.84 -15.27
C SER A 442 -4.09 34.84 -14.73
N VAL A 443 -5.28 35.31 -14.36
CA VAL A 443 -6.45 34.47 -14.06
C VAL A 443 -7.35 34.42 -15.29
N THR A 444 -7.73 33.23 -15.74
CA THR A 444 -8.43 33.01 -17.02
C THR A 444 -9.87 32.47 -16.85
N GLU A 445 -10.51 32.70 -15.70
CA GLU A 445 -11.91 32.33 -15.37
C GLU A 445 -12.18 30.83 -15.06
N GLU A 446 -11.37 29.90 -15.58
CA GLU A 446 -11.83 28.50 -15.68
C GLU A 446 -11.46 27.58 -14.50
N GLY A 447 -10.20 27.51 -14.06
CA GLY A 447 -9.78 26.79 -12.83
C GLY A 447 -10.40 25.40 -12.60
N ARG A 448 -10.72 24.68 -13.68
CA ARG A 448 -11.43 23.40 -13.70
C ARG A 448 -10.46 22.25 -13.54
N ASP A 449 -10.82 21.28 -12.69
CA ASP A 449 -10.25 19.94 -12.77
C ASP A 449 -10.67 19.24 -14.06
N ILE A 450 -10.15 18.03 -14.29
CA ILE A 450 -10.44 17.28 -15.53
C ILE A 450 -11.93 16.97 -15.74
N ARG A 451 -12.75 16.94 -14.68
CA ARG A 451 -14.21 16.71 -14.76
C ARG A 451 -15.03 18.00 -14.77
N GLY A 452 -14.40 19.16 -14.66
CA GLY A 452 -15.11 20.45 -14.59
C GLY A 452 -15.65 20.82 -13.20
N ASN A 453 -15.22 20.13 -12.14
CA ASN A 453 -15.66 20.35 -10.77
C ASN A 453 -15.02 21.57 -10.09
N ASP A 454 -15.69 22.08 -9.05
CA ASP A 454 -15.35 23.32 -8.37
C ASP A 454 -14.20 23.14 -7.37
N SER A 455 -12.98 23.55 -7.72
CA SER A 455 -11.79 23.22 -6.91
C SER A 455 -10.74 24.33 -6.74
N GLY A 456 -10.81 25.43 -7.50
CA GLY A 456 -9.82 26.52 -7.42
C GLY A 456 -8.40 26.10 -7.85
N ILE A 457 -7.46 27.04 -7.82
CA ILE A 457 -6.06 26.84 -8.27
C ILE A 457 -5.11 27.10 -7.10
N TRP A 458 -4.08 26.27 -6.95
CA TRP A 458 -2.92 26.56 -6.11
C TRP A 458 -1.74 26.85 -7.04
N LEU A 459 -1.45 28.14 -7.23
CA LEU A 459 -0.35 28.58 -8.07
C LEU A 459 0.96 28.49 -7.27
N SER A 460 1.92 27.73 -7.80
CA SER A 460 3.27 27.61 -7.26
C SER A 460 4.07 28.90 -7.45
N THR A 461 4.79 29.31 -6.42
CA THR A 461 5.55 30.57 -6.42
C THR A 461 7.06 30.40 -6.59
N GLY A 462 7.57 29.17 -6.42
CA GLY A 462 9.00 28.90 -6.28
C GLY A 462 9.62 29.49 -5.00
N LEU A 463 8.80 29.88 -4.03
CA LEU A 463 9.22 30.45 -2.75
C LEU A 463 8.79 29.56 -1.59
N TYR A 464 9.58 29.62 -0.51
CA TYR A 464 9.37 28.85 0.72
C TYR A 464 9.42 29.79 1.93
N ALA A 465 8.43 29.68 2.81
CA ALA A 465 8.39 30.38 4.08
C ALA A 465 9.24 29.64 5.11
N VAL A 466 10.22 30.32 5.70
CA VAL A 466 11.05 29.73 6.76
C VAL A 466 10.18 29.51 8.02
N PRO A 467 10.30 28.36 8.71
CA PRO A 467 9.47 28.06 9.88
C PRO A 467 9.52 29.19 10.92
N GLY A 468 8.36 29.70 11.31
CA GLY A 468 8.21 30.76 12.31
C GLY A 468 8.54 32.17 11.85
N GLU A 469 9.06 32.37 10.64
CA GLU A 469 9.35 33.73 10.17
C GLU A 469 8.12 34.37 9.52
N ILE A 470 7.97 35.67 9.74
CA ILE A 470 6.92 36.46 9.10
C ILE A 470 7.28 36.69 7.63
N VAL A 471 6.37 36.29 6.74
CA VAL A 471 6.40 36.61 5.31
C VAL A 471 5.35 37.69 5.06
N THR A 472 5.78 38.81 4.47
CA THR A 472 4.87 39.88 4.06
C THR A 472 4.46 39.65 2.62
N VAL A 473 3.14 39.69 2.37
CA VAL A 473 2.57 39.58 1.03
C VAL A 473 1.82 40.86 0.72
N SER A 474 2.20 41.53 -0.37
CA SER A 474 1.61 42.80 -0.79
C SER A 474 1.15 42.78 -2.25
N THR A 475 0.13 43.57 -2.55
CA THR A 475 -0.46 43.69 -3.90
C THR A 475 -0.69 45.17 -4.22
N SER A 476 -0.57 45.54 -5.49
CA SER A 476 -0.76 46.93 -5.94
C SER A 476 -2.23 47.36 -5.94
N ASP A 477 -3.15 46.43 -6.19
CA ASP A 477 -4.60 46.62 -6.01
C ASP A 477 -5.09 45.66 -4.93
N PRO A 478 -5.93 46.08 -3.97
CA PRO A 478 -6.49 45.17 -2.99
C PRO A 478 -7.31 44.11 -3.73
N ILE A 479 -6.86 42.86 -3.71
CA ILE A 479 -7.58 41.72 -4.30
C ILE A 479 -8.74 41.27 -3.36
N THR A 480 -9.29 42.22 -2.60
CA THR A 480 -10.22 42.01 -1.48
C THR A 480 -11.54 41.37 -1.89
N ASN A 481 -11.97 41.58 -3.14
CA ASN A 481 -13.26 41.10 -3.65
C ASN A 481 -13.16 39.81 -4.47
N LEU A 482 -11.95 39.26 -4.69
CA LEU A 482 -11.75 38.06 -5.51
C LEU A 482 -11.63 36.78 -4.69
N GLY A 483 -11.54 36.88 -3.36
CA GLY A 483 -11.42 35.73 -2.47
C GLY A 483 -10.08 34.99 -2.55
N MET A 484 -9.07 35.59 -3.19
CA MET A 484 -7.72 35.02 -3.27
C MET A 484 -7.06 34.94 -1.89
N GLY A 485 -6.10 34.02 -1.75
CA GLY A 485 -5.37 33.83 -0.51
C GLY A 485 -3.94 33.36 -0.70
N ILE A 486 -3.27 33.16 0.44
CA ILE A 486 -1.93 32.60 0.54
C ILE A 486 -2.01 31.35 1.39
N LYS A 487 -1.54 30.23 0.84
CA LYS A 487 -1.33 28.98 1.58
C LYS A 487 0.15 28.77 1.82
N ILE A 488 0.52 28.41 3.04
CA ILE A 488 1.89 28.01 3.39
C ILE A 488 1.86 26.56 3.85
N ASN A 489 2.69 25.74 3.20
CA ASN A 489 2.77 24.27 3.34
C ASN A 489 1.60 23.54 2.65
N GLY A 490 1.91 22.59 1.77
CA GLY A 490 0.91 21.80 1.05
C GLY A 490 0.41 20.58 1.83
N ASP A 491 1.03 20.25 2.97
CA ASP A 491 0.58 19.19 3.87
C ASP A 491 -0.55 19.69 4.77
N TRP A 492 -1.79 19.61 4.30
CA TRP A 492 -3.00 20.03 5.04
C TRP A 492 -3.72 18.86 5.73
N ASN A 493 -3.23 17.63 5.56
CA ASN A 493 -3.92 16.43 6.01
C ASN A 493 -4.05 16.31 7.53
N ASN A 494 -5.19 15.81 7.97
CA ASN A 494 -5.42 15.42 9.36
C ASN A 494 -5.16 13.92 9.55
N VAL A 495 -4.07 13.58 10.24
CA VAL A 495 -3.67 12.19 10.53
C VAL A 495 -4.07 11.74 11.93
N SER A 496 -5.00 12.43 12.59
CA SER A 496 -5.42 12.18 13.98
C SER A 496 -5.90 10.75 14.26
N ASP A 497 -6.38 10.05 13.24
CA ASP A 497 -6.90 8.68 13.36
C ASP A 497 -5.84 7.59 13.12
N ARG A 498 -4.61 7.97 12.75
CA ARG A 498 -3.51 7.02 12.59
C ARG A 498 -3.10 6.45 13.95
N GLY A 499 -2.68 5.18 13.95
CA GLY A 499 -2.17 4.48 15.14
C GLY A 499 -0.87 5.09 15.69
N SER A 500 -0.11 5.81 14.86
CA SER A 500 1.05 6.60 15.29
C SER A 500 1.19 7.87 14.45
N TYR A 501 1.79 8.90 15.04
CA TYR A 501 2.07 10.18 14.40
C TYR A 501 3.54 10.28 14.02
N LEU A 502 3.82 10.46 12.72
CA LEU A 502 5.16 10.71 12.17
C LEU A 502 5.46 12.21 12.01
N ARG A 503 4.46 13.05 12.30
CA ARG A 503 4.51 14.52 12.31
C ARG A 503 3.41 15.05 13.22
N MET A 504 3.29 16.35 13.36
CA MET A 504 2.11 16.95 14.03
C MET A 504 0.82 16.50 13.32
N PRO A 505 -0.24 16.11 14.05
CA PRO A 505 -1.38 15.42 13.45
C PRO A 505 -2.22 16.26 12.48
N PHE A 506 -2.35 17.57 12.71
CA PHE A 506 -3.02 18.51 11.82
C PHE A 506 -2.48 19.93 12.02
N GLY A 507 -2.97 20.92 11.27
CA GLY A 507 -2.57 22.33 11.40
C GLY A 507 -1.15 22.63 10.89
N THR A 508 -0.60 21.77 10.04
CA THR A 508 0.71 21.94 9.41
C THR A 508 0.68 22.91 8.23
N SER A 509 -0.46 23.03 7.56
CA SER A 509 -0.77 24.07 6.59
C SER A 509 -1.48 25.25 7.26
N ARG A 510 -1.22 26.47 6.79
CA ARG A 510 -1.98 27.67 7.14
C ARG A 510 -2.45 28.42 5.91
N ASP A 511 -3.66 28.97 5.99
CA ASP A 511 -4.33 29.72 4.93
C ASP A 511 -4.63 31.15 5.39
N TYR A 512 -4.32 32.12 4.54
CA TYR A 512 -4.52 33.53 4.79
C TYR A 512 -5.32 34.17 3.66
N ALA A 513 -6.42 34.83 4.00
CA ALA A 513 -7.17 35.60 3.02
C ALA A 513 -6.38 36.86 2.61
N LEU A 514 -6.25 37.10 1.30
CA LEU A 514 -5.61 38.30 0.77
C LEU A 514 -6.63 39.45 0.69
N ASN A 515 -7.13 39.85 1.86
CA ASN A 515 -8.21 40.82 2.03
C ASN A 515 -7.72 42.25 2.35
N GLN A 516 -6.42 42.50 2.20
CA GLN A 516 -5.77 43.80 2.39
C GLN A 516 -4.65 43.93 1.34
N SER A 517 -4.24 45.16 1.04
CA SER A 517 -3.12 45.41 0.10
C SER A 517 -1.77 44.90 0.64
N SER A 518 -1.70 44.59 1.93
CA SER A 518 -0.56 43.94 2.57
C SER A 518 -1.09 43.08 3.72
N ILE A 519 -0.66 41.83 3.77
CA ILE A 519 -0.94 40.91 4.89
C ILE A 519 0.37 40.35 5.44
N LEU A 520 0.34 39.97 6.72
CA LEU A 520 1.40 39.20 7.35
C LEU A 520 0.98 37.74 7.37
N THR A 521 1.93 36.84 7.10
CA THR A 521 1.73 35.40 7.13
C THR A 521 2.89 34.74 7.86
N ALA A 522 2.67 33.63 8.57
CA ALA A 522 3.74 32.86 9.22
C ALA A 522 3.28 31.43 9.45
N ASN A 523 4.14 30.44 9.26
CA ASN A 523 3.81 29.04 9.54
C ASN A 523 4.87 28.43 10.47
N PRO A 524 4.48 27.81 11.60
CA PRO A 524 5.45 27.25 12.55
C PRO A 524 6.26 26.08 11.97
N PHE A 525 5.81 25.45 10.88
CA PHE A 525 6.51 24.37 10.18
C PHE A 525 7.19 24.83 8.88
N GLY A 526 6.98 26.09 8.48
CA GLY A 526 7.38 26.57 7.16
C GLY A 526 6.66 25.83 6.04
N GLY A 527 7.07 26.07 4.79
CA GLY A 527 6.52 25.37 3.64
C GLY A 527 6.61 26.17 2.35
N ILE A 528 6.35 25.50 1.23
CA ILE A 528 6.14 26.18 -0.06
C ILE A 528 4.97 27.16 0.10
N ILE A 529 5.11 28.33 -0.51
CA ILE A 529 4.10 29.37 -0.54
C ILE A 529 3.29 29.23 -1.83
N TYR A 530 1.97 29.15 -1.71
CA TYR A 530 1.04 29.08 -2.83
C TYR A 530 0.13 30.30 -2.83
N ILE A 531 -0.17 30.80 -4.03
CA ILE A 531 -1.29 31.73 -4.22
C ILE A 531 -2.53 30.87 -4.49
N THR A 532 -3.56 31.01 -3.65
CA THR A 532 -4.83 30.30 -3.83
C THR A 532 -5.82 31.19 -4.56
N ILE A 533 -6.40 30.65 -5.63
CA ILE A 533 -7.32 31.36 -6.52
C ILE A 533 -8.64 30.58 -6.55
N PRO A 534 -9.73 31.12 -5.96
CA PRO A 534 -11.04 30.48 -6.05
C PRO A 534 -11.54 30.37 -7.49
N ARG A 535 -12.41 29.39 -7.77
CA ARG A 535 -13.14 29.32 -9.04
C ARG A 535 -14.01 30.57 -9.21
N ASN A 536 -14.21 31.00 -10.46
CA ASN A 536 -14.97 32.21 -10.82
C ASN A 536 -14.33 33.52 -10.31
N THR A 537 -13.05 33.48 -9.95
CA THR A 537 -12.27 34.70 -9.80
C THR A 537 -12.30 35.46 -11.13
N VAL A 538 -12.62 36.76 -11.07
CA VAL A 538 -12.69 37.62 -12.26
C VAL A 538 -11.36 37.56 -13.00
N PRO A 539 -11.35 37.32 -14.33
CA PRO A 539 -10.13 37.26 -15.11
C PRO A 539 -9.37 38.58 -15.06
N GLY A 540 -8.06 38.49 -15.07
CA GLY A 540 -7.19 39.65 -15.02
C GLY A 540 -5.74 39.27 -14.80
N ASP A 541 -4.88 40.26 -14.95
CA ASP A 541 -3.47 40.17 -14.64
C ASP A 541 -3.22 40.75 -13.25
N PHE A 542 -2.46 40.03 -12.43
CA PHE A 542 -2.22 40.39 -11.05
C PHE A 542 -0.73 40.31 -10.73
N ASP A 543 -0.27 41.27 -9.93
CA ASP A 543 1.06 41.29 -9.35
C ASP A 543 0.97 41.09 -7.84
N ILE A 544 1.69 40.09 -7.32
CA ILE A 544 1.83 39.84 -5.89
C ILE A 544 3.32 39.89 -5.54
N THR A 545 3.67 40.70 -4.55
CA THR A 545 5.02 40.78 -4.01
C THR A 545 5.10 40.00 -2.70
N ILE A 546 6.06 39.07 -2.62
CA ILE A 546 6.33 38.24 -1.45
C ILE A 546 7.72 38.61 -0.91
N GLU A 547 7.78 39.01 0.35
CA GLU A 547 8.98 39.46 1.05
C GLU A 547 9.34 38.52 2.19
N ASN A 548 10.63 38.41 2.48
CA ASN A 548 11.19 37.58 3.55
C ASN A 548 10.97 36.06 3.36
N ALA A 549 10.93 35.59 2.12
CA ALA A 549 10.93 34.16 1.77
C ALA A 549 12.32 33.68 1.33
N ILE A 550 12.51 32.38 1.14
CA ILE A 550 13.69 31.81 0.47
C ILE A 550 13.29 31.14 -0.85
N GLU A 551 14.24 30.99 -1.78
CA GLU A 551 13.99 30.29 -3.04
C GLU A 551 13.93 28.76 -2.84
N ALA A 552 12.94 28.13 -3.48
CA ALA A 552 12.84 26.68 -3.58
C ALA A 552 13.34 26.18 -4.95
N PRO A 553 13.87 24.95 -5.04
CA PRO A 553 14.07 24.30 -6.34
C PRO A 553 12.72 24.24 -7.08
N TYR A 554 12.63 24.95 -8.20
CA TYR A 554 11.40 25.15 -8.96
C TYR A 554 11.67 24.97 -10.45
N PHE A 555 11.40 23.77 -10.96
CA PHE A 555 11.60 23.40 -12.35
C PHE A 555 10.28 23.54 -13.13
N ILE A 556 10.34 24.07 -14.35
CA ILE A 556 9.18 24.25 -15.22
C ILE A 556 9.59 23.72 -16.59
N GLN A 557 8.96 22.64 -17.03
CA GLN A 557 9.19 22.02 -18.33
C GLN A 557 8.91 23.03 -19.46
N GLY A 558 9.77 23.04 -20.49
CA GLY A 558 9.68 23.98 -21.61
C GLY A 558 10.16 25.41 -21.29
N VAL A 559 10.45 25.73 -20.03
CA VAL A 559 11.05 27.01 -19.61
C VAL A 559 12.48 26.82 -19.14
N HIS A 560 12.73 25.81 -18.30
CA HIS A 560 14.04 25.46 -17.77
C HIS A 560 14.60 24.22 -18.49
N THR A 561 15.92 24.17 -18.63
CA THR A 561 16.65 23.02 -19.18
C THR A 561 17.21 22.12 -18.07
N ASN A 562 17.59 20.89 -18.41
CA ASN A 562 18.37 20.02 -17.52
C ASN A 562 19.67 20.68 -17.02
N GLU A 563 20.31 21.52 -17.84
CA GLU A 563 21.51 22.26 -17.43
C GLU A 563 21.21 23.32 -16.36
N ASP A 564 20.11 24.08 -16.52
CA ASP A 564 19.65 25.05 -15.50
C ASP A 564 19.35 24.34 -14.18
N TRP A 565 18.73 23.16 -14.27
CA TRP A 565 18.43 22.31 -13.12
C TRP A 565 19.70 21.89 -12.36
N LEU A 566 20.66 21.29 -13.07
CA LEU A 566 21.89 20.74 -12.50
C LEU A 566 22.78 21.81 -11.87
N ASN A 567 22.87 22.97 -12.53
CA ASN A 567 23.81 24.03 -12.15
C ASN A 567 23.24 24.99 -11.11
N GLU A 568 21.95 25.32 -11.18
CA GLU A 568 21.36 26.36 -10.34
C GLU A 568 20.15 25.89 -9.54
N ILE A 569 19.10 25.39 -10.21
CA ILE A 569 17.77 25.29 -9.61
C ILE A 569 17.72 24.25 -8.47
N ARG A 570 18.32 23.07 -8.66
CA ARG A 570 18.31 22.02 -7.62
C ARG A 570 19.03 22.44 -6.34
N ASN A 571 19.92 23.41 -6.43
CA ASN A 571 20.77 23.86 -5.33
C ASN A 571 20.11 24.93 -4.45
N LYS A 572 18.93 25.46 -4.83
CA LYS A 572 18.21 26.47 -4.04
C LYS A 572 17.93 25.99 -2.60
N PRO A 573 17.95 26.89 -1.59
CA PRO A 573 18.11 26.52 -0.19
C PRO A 573 16.90 25.86 0.48
N ALA A 574 15.69 25.97 -0.09
CA ALA A 574 14.51 25.37 0.53
C ALA A 574 14.61 23.83 0.59
N PRO A 575 14.03 23.18 1.61
CA PRO A 575 14.07 21.73 1.77
C PRO A 575 13.00 20.99 0.95
N PHE A 576 12.28 21.69 0.09
CA PHE A 576 11.21 21.16 -0.76
C PHE A 576 11.37 21.70 -2.17
N ALA A 577 11.06 20.86 -3.16
CA ALA A 577 11.14 21.16 -4.58
C ALA A 577 9.77 21.05 -5.24
N GLU A 578 9.59 21.76 -6.35
CA GLU A 578 8.44 21.63 -7.23
C GLU A 578 8.90 21.44 -8.69
N LEU A 579 8.37 20.40 -9.33
CA LEU A 579 8.54 20.11 -10.75
C LEU A 579 7.20 20.35 -11.45
N VAL A 580 7.19 21.15 -12.51
CA VAL A 580 5.97 21.63 -13.16
C VAL A 580 6.00 21.36 -14.65
N SER A 581 4.86 20.92 -15.18
CA SER A 581 4.53 20.81 -16.59
C SER A 581 3.16 21.46 -16.86
N ASP A 582 2.65 21.34 -18.07
CA ASP A 582 1.38 21.95 -18.47
C ASP A 582 0.17 21.37 -17.74
N ASN A 583 0.15 20.06 -17.45
CA ASN A 583 -0.97 19.40 -16.78
C ASN A 583 -0.63 18.91 -15.37
N MET A 584 0.63 18.96 -14.94
CA MET A 584 1.06 18.34 -13.68
C MET A 584 2.03 19.20 -12.86
N ILE A 585 1.87 19.09 -11.53
CA ILE A 585 2.82 19.64 -10.55
C ILE A 585 3.15 18.54 -9.55
N ILE A 586 4.45 18.32 -9.31
CA ILE A 586 4.93 17.37 -8.30
C ILE A 586 5.70 18.15 -7.23
N SER A 587 5.20 18.12 -6.01
CA SER A 587 5.86 18.71 -4.84
C SER A 587 6.48 17.61 -3.99
N LEU A 588 7.78 17.68 -3.71
CA LEU A 588 8.51 16.66 -2.97
C LEU A 588 9.70 17.23 -2.19
N SER A 589 10.16 16.50 -1.18
CA SER A 589 11.31 16.93 -0.39
C SER A 589 12.60 16.95 -1.21
N LYS A 590 13.51 17.88 -0.90
CA LYS A 590 14.72 18.13 -1.67
C LYS A 590 15.66 16.91 -1.76
N ASP A 591 15.68 16.06 -0.74
CA ASP A 591 16.45 14.82 -0.74
C ASP A 591 16.05 13.87 -1.89
N LYS A 592 14.77 13.88 -2.29
CA LYS A 592 14.26 13.04 -3.38
C LYS A 592 14.69 13.48 -4.77
N VAL A 593 15.05 14.75 -4.93
CA VAL A 593 15.48 15.31 -6.22
C VAL A 593 16.98 15.63 -6.24
N THR A 594 17.72 15.26 -5.19
CA THR A 594 19.15 15.57 -5.09
C THR A 594 19.96 14.91 -6.21
N ASN A 595 19.60 13.68 -6.59
CA ASN A 595 20.23 12.91 -7.66
C ASN A 595 19.42 12.93 -8.97
N LEU A 596 18.40 13.79 -9.08
CA LEU A 596 17.64 13.92 -10.32
C LEU A 596 18.51 14.69 -11.33
N GLU A 597 18.85 14.02 -12.43
CA GLU A 597 19.68 14.62 -13.50
C GLU A 597 18.85 15.12 -14.68
N ASP A 598 17.73 14.44 -14.99
CA ASP A 598 16.88 14.71 -16.14
C ASP A 598 15.42 14.97 -15.72
N PRO A 599 15.10 16.15 -15.15
CA PRO A 599 13.72 16.53 -14.87
C PRO A 599 12.85 16.70 -16.14
N GLU A 600 13.45 16.96 -17.32
CA GLU A 600 12.70 17.05 -18.57
C GLU A 600 12.06 15.71 -18.94
N ALA A 601 12.85 14.64 -18.98
CA ALA A 601 12.37 13.28 -19.25
C ALA A 601 11.39 12.79 -18.18
N LEU A 602 11.65 13.12 -16.91
CA LEU A 602 10.75 12.76 -15.81
C LEU A 602 9.37 13.42 -15.96
N MET A 603 9.31 14.71 -16.27
CA MET A 603 8.02 15.39 -16.44
C MET A 603 7.32 14.94 -17.73
N GLU A 604 8.07 14.61 -18.78
CA GLU A 604 7.50 14.00 -19.99
C GLU A 604 6.84 12.64 -19.69
N PHE A 605 7.49 11.76 -18.92
CA PHE A 605 6.91 10.48 -18.49
C PHE A 605 5.52 10.67 -17.83
N TRP A 606 5.42 11.61 -16.89
CA TRP A 606 4.18 11.88 -16.18
C TRP A 606 3.11 12.49 -17.09
N GLU A 607 3.50 13.35 -18.02
CA GLU A 607 2.57 13.96 -18.98
C GLU A 607 2.00 12.94 -19.97
N GLN A 608 2.82 12.00 -20.45
CA GLN A 608 2.36 10.95 -21.36
C GLN A 608 1.25 10.11 -20.72
N GLY A 609 1.46 9.63 -19.49
CA GLY A 609 0.47 8.81 -18.79
C GLY A 609 -0.79 9.59 -18.42
N LEU A 610 -0.66 10.83 -17.93
CA LEU A 610 -1.82 11.66 -17.58
C LEU A 610 -2.64 12.04 -18.82
N THR A 611 -1.99 12.39 -19.92
CA THR A 611 -2.66 12.71 -21.20
C THR A 611 -3.42 11.49 -21.74
N ALA A 612 -2.85 10.28 -21.61
CA ALA A 612 -3.55 9.05 -22.01
C ALA A 612 -4.81 8.79 -21.16
N GLN A 613 -4.78 9.12 -19.86
CA GLN A 613 -5.97 9.04 -19.02
C GLN A 613 -7.03 10.09 -19.39
N ASP A 614 -6.61 11.34 -19.61
CA ASP A 614 -7.49 12.42 -20.07
C ASP A 614 -8.18 12.02 -21.40
N ASP A 615 -7.42 11.42 -22.33
CA ASP A 615 -7.90 10.97 -23.64
C ASP A 615 -8.85 9.77 -23.56
N LEU A 616 -8.51 8.75 -22.77
CA LEU A 616 -9.37 7.60 -22.53
C LEU A 616 -10.71 8.04 -21.92
N ALA A 617 -10.69 9.00 -20.99
CA ALA A 617 -11.88 9.53 -20.37
C ALA A 617 -12.78 10.34 -21.33
N GLY A 618 -12.31 10.68 -22.54
CA GLY A 618 -13.00 11.58 -23.46
C GLY A 618 -12.96 13.05 -23.00
N LEU A 619 -11.93 13.44 -22.25
CA LEU A 619 -11.82 14.75 -21.58
C LEU A 619 -10.59 15.55 -22.02
N THR A 620 -9.96 15.19 -23.15
CA THR A 620 -8.80 15.90 -23.71
C THR A 620 -9.05 17.41 -23.82
N GLY A 621 -8.17 18.21 -23.21
CA GLY A 621 -8.24 19.67 -23.21
C GLY A 621 -9.29 20.27 -22.27
N ASN A 622 -9.99 19.46 -21.47
CA ASN A 622 -10.96 19.97 -20.49
C ASN A 622 -10.28 20.58 -19.24
N ARG A 623 -9.06 20.11 -18.95
CA ARG A 623 -8.23 20.57 -17.83
C ARG A 623 -7.79 22.01 -18.02
N THR A 624 -8.02 22.84 -17.01
CA THR A 624 -7.53 24.24 -16.98
C THR A 624 -6.74 24.56 -15.72
N ARG A 625 -6.51 23.55 -14.88
CA ARG A 625 -5.58 23.59 -13.75
C ARG A 625 -4.75 22.29 -13.72
N GLN A 626 -3.48 22.38 -13.34
CA GLN A 626 -2.65 21.19 -13.21
C GLN A 626 -3.18 20.23 -12.12
N THR A 627 -3.06 18.93 -12.36
CA THR A 627 -3.06 17.91 -11.30
C THR A 627 -1.85 18.14 -10.41
N ARG A 628 -2.03 18.04 -9.09
CA ARG A 628 -0.94 18.20 -8.13
C ARG A 628 -0.72 16.93 -7.35
N MET A 629 0.50 16.39 -7.38
CA MET A 629 0.97 15.35 -6.47
C MET A 629 1.86 15.95 -5.38
N TYR A 630 1.70 15.46 -4.16
CA TYR A 630 2.45 15.95 -3.01
C TYR A 630 3.01 14.79 -2.20
N SER A 631 4.34 14.73 -2.08
CA SER A 631 5.04 13.79 -1.21
C SER A 631 4.87 14.23 0.24
N MET A 632 4.08 13.46 1.00
CA MET A 632 3.76 13.73 2.39
C MET A 632 4.59 12.87 3.33
N ILE A 633 4.86 13.41 4.52
CA ILE A 633 5.50 12.67 5.60
C ILE A 633 4.60 11.51 6.07
N GLN A 634 3.28 11.73 6.06
CA GLN A 634 2.28 10.76 6.44
C GLN A 634 0.92 11.15 5.83
N THR A 635 0.22 10.21 5.21
CA THR A 635 -1.14 10.40 4.70
C THR A 635 -2.19 10.06 5.76
N ALA A 636 -3.38 10.68 5.65
CA ALA A 636 -4.52 10.35 6.51
C ALA A 636 -5.05 8.94 6.21
N TRP A 637 -5.09 8.56 4.93
CA TRP A 637 -5.61 7.29 4.44
C TRP A 637 -4.57 6.58 3.57
N GLY A 638 -4.60 5.24 3.61
CA GLY A 638 -3.77 4.40 2.74
C GLY A 638 -2.28 4.74 2.75
N SER A 639 -1.63 4.43 1.63
CA SER A 639 -0.29 4.91 1.27
C SER A 639 -0.34 6.09 0.29
N GLY A 640 -1.47 6.28 -0.40
CA GLY A 640 -1.80 7.45 -1.21
C GLY A 640 -3.30 7.69 -1.17
N TYR A 641 -3.74 8.85 -1.68
CA TYR A 641 -5.15 9.16 -1.90
C TYR A 641 -5.31 10.25 -2.99
N ALA A 642 -6.41 10.19 -3.72
CA ALA A 642 -6.77 11.14 -4.74
C ALA A 642 -7.32 12.45 -4.16
N GLY A 643 -7.05 13.57 -4.83
CA GLY A 643 -7.54 14.88 -4.41
C GLY A 643 -6.77 16.01 -5.06
N TYR A 644 -6.85 17.19 -4.45
CA TYR A 644 -6.00 18.32 -4.80
C TYR A 644 -5.32 18.90 -3.55
N PRO A 645 -4.07 18.50 -3.28
CA PRO A 645 -3.25 17.56 -4.03
C PRO A 645 -3.66 16.09 -3.84
N ILE A 646 -3.24 15.25 -4.79
CA ILE A 646 -3.02 13.82 -4.56
C ILE A 646 -1.89 13.70 -3.55
N GLY A 647 -2.16 13.12 -2.39
CA GLY A 647 -1.17 12.98 -1.33
C GLY A 647 -0.63 11.56 -1.28
N ALA A 648 0.69 11.43 -1.13
CA ALA A 648 1.34 10.11 -1.07
C ALA A 648 2.37 10.04 0.04
N TRP A 649 2.40 8.90 0.72
CA TRP A 649 3.37 8.58 1.76
C TRP A 649 4.39 7.58 1.22
N ASN A 650 5.68 7.93 1.33
CA ASN A 650 6.82 7.09 0.92
C ASN A 650 6.87 6.71 -0.56
N TRP A 651 6.15 7.40 -1.44
CA TRP A 651 6.30 7.21 -2.89
C TRP A 651 7.51 7.99 -3.41
N ASP A 652 8.22 7.40 -4.35
CA ASP A 652 9.32 8.05 -5.05
C ASP A 652 8.84 8.53 -6.42
N PHE A 653 8.52 9.82 -6.51
CA PHE A 653 8.04 10.44 -7.75
C PHE A 653 9.15 10.80 -8.73
N ALA A 654 10.43 10.74 -8.32
CA ALA A 654 11.55 11.26 -9.09
C ALA A 654 12.49 10.16 -9.63
N ASN A 655 12.25 8.90 -9.30
CA ASN A 655 13.06 7.78 -9.78
C ASN A 655 12.56 7.28 -11.14
N LEU A 656 12.94 7.97 -12.21
CA LEU A 656 12.50 7.66 -13.59
C LEU A 656 12.75 6.20 -13.98
N GLN A 657 13.95 5.66 -13.68
CA GLN A 657 14.29 4.26 -13.98
C GLN A 657 13.31 3.27 -13.36
N SER A 658 12.92 3.48 -12.10
CA SER A 658 11.92 2.65 -11.45
C SER A 658 10.52 2.86 -12.06
N LEU A 659 10.17 4.10 -12.40
CA LEU A 659 8.86 4.43 -12.94
C LEU A 659 8.65 3.80 -14.33
N GLU A 660 9.66 3.83 -15.21
CA GLU A 660 9.66 3.22 -16.54
C GLU A 660 9.52 1.69 -16.50
N GLN A 661 9.97 1.07 -15.41
CA GLN A 661 9.76 -0.36 -15.12
C GLN A 661 8.36 -0.67 -14.58
N GLY A 662 7.44 0.30 -14.53
CA GLY A 662 6.06 0.11 -14.09
C GLY A 662 5.83 0.23 -12.57
N TYR A 663 6.80 0.74 -11.79
CA TYR A 663 6.62 1.03 -10.35
C TYR A 663 5.86 2.34 -10.10
N CYS A 664 4.79 2.57 -10.87
CA CYS A 664 3.99 3.80 -10.91
C CYS A 664 2.47 3.54 -10.78
N TRP A 665 2.06 2.30 -10.44
CA TRP A 665 0.65 1.90 -10.33
C TRP A 665 -0.14 2.78 -9.36
N GLY A 666 0.36 2.98 -8.14
CA GLY A 666 -0.33 3.79 -7.13
C GLY A 666 -0.56 5.22 -7.63
N GLN A 667 0.43 5.82 -8.29
CA GLN A 667 0.37 7.17 -8.81
C GLN A 667 -0.70 7.31 -9.90
N TYR A 668 -0.71 6.41 -10.88
CA TYR A 668 -1.71 6.42 -11.94
C TYR A 668 -3.10 5.96 -11.48
N HIS A 669 -3.19 5.18 -10.39
CA HIS A 669 -4.44 4.87 -9.70
C HIS A 669 -5.07 6.12 -9.09
N GLU A 670 -4.31 6.92 -8.33
CA GLU A 670 -4.88 8.14 -7.74
C GLU A 670 -5.23 9.21 -8.78
N THR A 671 -4.48 9.33 -9.88
CA THR A 671 -4.90 10.20 -11.00
C THR A 671 -6.11 9.61 -11.73
N GLY A 672 -6.24 8.28 -11.80
CA GLY A 672 -7.40 7.59 -12.34
C GLY A 672 -8.70 7.91 -11.62
N HIS A 673 -8.67 8.08 -10.29
CA HIS A 673 -9.85 8.51 -9.52
C HIS A 673 -10.37 9.87 -9.96
N LEU A 674 -9.52 10.74 -10.52
CA LEU A 674 -9.94 12.03 -11.08
C LEU A 674 -10.78 11.87 -12.36
N HIS A 675 -10.65 10.73 -13.07
CA HIS A 675 -11.31 10.44 -14.34
C HIS A 675 -12.57 9.58 -14.21
N GLN A 676 -12.77 8.92 -13.07
CA GLN A 676 -13.97 8.12 -12.83
C GLN A 676 -15.25 8.97 -12.83
N SER A 677 -16.35 8.35 -13.24
CA SER A 677 -17.68 8.95 -13.19
C SER A 677 -18.67 7.98 -12.56
N GLY A 678 -19.60 8.53 -11.78
CA GLY A 678 -20.72 7.78 -11.21
C GLY A 678 -21.71 7.27 -12.26
N TYR A 679 -21.56 7.59 -13.55
CA TYR A 679 -22.41 7.02 -14.60
C TYR A 679 -21.98 5.62 -15.07
N TRP A 680 -20.78 5.18 -14.69
CA TRP A 680 -20.23 3.87 -15.03
C TRP A 680 -19.38 3.27 -13.90
N THR A 681 -19.52 3.80 -12.68
CA THR A 681 -18.80 3.36 -11.48
C THR A 681 -19.77 3.33 -10.31
N ASP A 682 -20.12 2.12 -9.89
CA ASP A 682 -21.03 1.89 -8.76
C ASP A 682 -20.28 1.70 -7.44
N GLY A 683 -21.02 1.48 -6.35
CA GLY A 683 -20.44 1.25 -5.02
C GLY A 683 -19.55 -0.01 -4.89
N ARG A 684 -19.56 -0.92 -5.87
CA ARG A 684 -18.77 -2.16 -5.87
C ARG A 684 -17.50 -2.08 -6.73
N THR A 685 -17.45 -1.09 -7.62
CA THR A 685 -16.44 -0.97 -8.67
C THR A 685 -15.58 0.29 -8.56
N GLY A 686 -15.77 1.13 -7.53
CA GLY A 686 -14.95 2.32 -7.26
C GLY A 686 -13.44 2.07 -7.27
N GLU A 687 -12.98 0.99 -6.64
CA GLU A 687 -11.55 0.59 -6.65
C GLU A 687 -11.17 -0.27 -7.87
N VAL A 688 -12.13 -0.57 -8.76
CA VAL A 688 -11.95 -1.42 -9.94
C VAL A 688 -11.82 -0.56 -11.20
N THR A 689 -12.82 0.28 -11.51
CA THR A 689 -12.85 1.08 -12.76
C THR A 689 -11.75 2.14 -12.81
N VAL A 690 -11.25 2.59 -11.64
CA VAL A 690 -10.07 3.45 -11.53
C VAL A 690 -8.87 2.84 -12.24
N ASN A 691 -8.72 1.52 -12.16
CA ASN A 691 -7.58 0.81 -12.72
C ASN A 691 -7.63 0.69 -14.25
N ILE A 692 -8.77 0.96 -14.88
CA ILE A 692 -8.85 1.13 -16.35
C ILE A 692 -7.93 2.30 -16.76
N PHE A 693 -7.96 3.39 -15.99
CA PHE A 693 -7.10 4.55 -16.20
C PHE A 693 -5.66 4.28 -15.75
N SER A 694 -5.44 3.51 -14.68
CA SER A 694 -4.08 3.09 -14.30
C SER A 694 -3.41 2.30 -15.42
N MET A 695 -4.15 1.39 -16.05
CA MET A 695 -3.65 0.57 -17.14
C MET A 695 -3.25 1.42 -18.35
N VAL A 696 -4.13 2.31 -18.83
CA VAL A 696 -3.79 3.15 -20.00
C VAL A 696 -2.63 4.09 -19.71
N GLY A 697 -2.53 4.63 -18.49
CA GLY A 697 -1.42 5.51 -18.11
C GLY A 697 -0.07 4.80 -18.10
N ILE A 698 -0.04 3.56 -17.61
CA ILE A 698 1.19 2.74 -17.63
C ILE A 698 1.53 2.29 -19.05
N GLU A 699 0.56 1.80 -19.83
CA GLU A 699 0.81 1.40 -21.22
C GLU A 699 1.33 2.56 -22.08
N ALA A 700 0.92 3.80 -21.78
CA ALA A 700 1.38 4.99 -22.48
C ALA A 700 2.79 5.44 -22.07
N ALA A 701 3.13 5.35 -20.79
CA ALA A 701 4.36 5.94 -20.24
C ALA A 701 5.51 4.92 -20.01
N CYS A 702 5.23 3.63 -19.89
CA CYS A 702 6.22 2.60 -19.57
C CYS A 702 6.59 1.75 -20.79
N ASP A 703 7.84 1.27 -20.85
CA ASP A 703 8.26 0.32 -21.87
C ASP A 703 7.65 -1.07 -21.60
N SER A 704 6.72 -1.48 -22.47
CA SER A 704 6.06 -2.80 -22.43
C SER A 704 7.02 -3.99 -22.41
N GLY A 705 8.29 -3.83 -22.82
CA GLY A 705 9.31 -4.89 -22.81
C GLY A 705 10.06 -5.10 -21.49
N GLN A 706 9.92 -4.20 -20.50
CA GLN A 706 10.70 -4.24 -19.24
C GLN A 706 9.85 -4.11 -17.96
N ALA A 707 8.53 -4.20 -18.07
CA ALA A 707 7.64 -3.97 -16.95
C ALA A 707 7.83 -5.02 -15.82
N GLY A 708 8.20 -4.55 -14.63
CA GLY A 708 8.49 -5.35 -13.45
C GLY A 708 7.27 -6.09 -12.87
N THR A 709 7.50 -6.77 -11.74
CA THR A 709 6.58 -7.73 -11.12
C THR A 709 5.18 -7.20 -10.73
N GLY A 710 4.97 -5.88 -10.64
CA GLY A 710 3.65 -5.30 -10.31
C GLY A 710 2.69 -5.32 -11.50
N TRP A 711 3.15 -4.81 -12.64
CA TRP A 711 2.40 -4.79 -13.91
C TRP A 711 2.19 -6.20 -14.46
N SER A 712 3.24 -7.02 -14.51
CA SER A 712 3.19 -8.40 -15.05
C SER A 712 2.30 -9.35 -14.22
N ARG A 713 2.17 -9.17 -12.91
CA ARG A 713 1.27 -9.98 -12.05
C ARG A 713 -0.22 -9.66 -12.24
N MET A 714 -0.56 -8.52 -12.83
CA MET A 714 -1.95 -8.19 -13.12
C MET A 714 -2.44 -8.87 -14.38
N TRP A 715 -1.52 -9.21 -15.28
CA TRP A 715 -1.77 -9.94 -16.51
C TRP A 715 -1.66 -11.46 -16.36
N ASP A 716 -1.55 -11.99 -15.14
CA ASP A 716 -1.92 -13.40 -14.89
C ASP A 716 -3.45 -13.52 -14.93
N THR A 717 -4.01 -13.20 -16.10
CA THR A 717 -5.44 -13.25 -16.39
C THR A 717 -5.95 -14.66 -16.14
N ASP A 718 -5.17 -15.67 -16.48
CA ASP A 718 -5.55 -17.08 -16.37
C ASP A 718 -5.79 -17.49 -14.92
N SER A 719 -4.83 -17.21 -14.01
CA SER A 719 -5.00 -17.54 -12.60
C SER A 719 -6.16 -16.77 -11.95
N ARG A 720 -6.42 -15.54 -12.39
CA ARG A 720 -7.50 -14.70 -11.83
C ARG A 720 -8.87 -15.07 -12.38
N VAL A 721 -8.95 -15.46 -13.65
CA VAL A 721 -10.18 -16.06 -14.17
C VAL A 721 -10.45 -17.37 -13.44
N ASP A 722 -9.43 -18.21 -13.22
CA ASP A 722 -9.58 -19.43 -12.43
C ASP A 722 -10.05 -19.15 -10.99
N GLU A 723 -9.52 -18.10 -10.34
CA GLU A 723 -10.03 -17.60 -9.05
C GLU A 723 -11.53 -17.23 -9.13
N TYR A 724 -11.91 -16.43 -10.12
CA TYR A 724 -13.31 -16.03 -10.33
C TYR A 724 -14.22 -17.24 -10.60
N ARG A 725 -13.78 -18.19 -11.44
CA ARG A 725 -14.50 -19.44 -11.72
C ARG A 725 -14.80 -20.22 -10.44
N ASN A 726 -13.81 -20.33 -9.56
CA ASN A 726 -13.98 -21.01 -8.26
C ASN A 726 -14.95 -20.25 -7.33
N ALA A 727 -14.91 -18.91 -7.35
CA ALA A 727 -15.79 -18.05 -6.55
C ALA A 727 -17.23 -17.95 -7.09
N ARG A 728 -17.48 -18.28 -8.37
CA ARG A 728 -18.80 -18.18 -9.01
C ARG A 728 -19.91 -18.94 -8.25
N LEU A 729 -19.59 -20.06 -7.62
CA LEU A 729 -20.54 -20.84 -6.82
C LEU A 729 -20.79 -20.29 -5.41
N ALA A 730 -19.93 -19.37 -4.94
CA ALA A 730 -19.94 -18.80 -3.60
C ALA A 730 -20.56 -17.39 -3.51
N GLY A 731 -20.89 -16.76 -4.64
CA GLY A 731 -21.46 -15.40 -4.70
C GLY A 731 -20.93 -14.51 -5.83
N GLY A 732 -20.11 -15.04 -6.75
CA GLY A 732 -19.82 -14.40 -8.03
C GLY A 732 -18.91 -13.18 -7.91
N PHE A 733 -19.24 -12.13 -8.68
CA PHE A 733 -18.44 -10.89 -8.80
C PHE A 733 -18.18 -10.22 -7.45
N ASP A 734 -19.10 -10.37 -6.49
CA ASP A 734 -19.01 -9.74 -5.16
C ASP A 734 -18.07 -10.46 -4.17
N GLU A 735 -17.70 -11.71 -4.45
CA GLU A 735 -16.85 -12.53 -3.55
C GLU A 735 -15.36 -12.47 -3.91
N VAL A 736 -15.00 -11.87 -5.05
CA VAL A 736 -13.60 -11.75 -5.51
C VAL A 736 -13.01 -10.37 -5.25
N GLY A 737 -11.68 -10.32 -5.12
CA GLY A 737 -10.94 -9.07 -4.88
C GLY A 737 -10.87 -8.13 -6.09
N VAL A 738 -10.45 -6.89 -5.85
CA VAL A 738 -10.35 -5.81 -6.87
C VAL A 738 -9.61 -6.24 -8.13
N GLY A 739 -8.43 -6.86 -7.99
CA GLY A 739 -7.62 -7.26 -9.14
C GLY A 739 -8.31 -8.31 -10.02
N THR A 740 -9.19 -9.13 -9.45
CA THR A 740 -9.92 -10.18 -10.18
C THR A 740 -11.15 -9.60 -10.88
N ARG A 741 -11.84 -8.63 -10.26
CA ARG A 741 -12.89 -7.85 -10.93
C ARG A 741 -12.37 -7.02 -12.11
N LEU A 742 -11.14 -6.51 -12.00
CA LEU A 742 -10.51 -5.74 -13.07
C LEU A 742 -10.29 -6.57 -14.34
N VAL A 743 -10.10 -7.90 -14.22
CA VAL A 743 -9.85 -8.78 -15.36
C VAL A 743 -10.96 -8.70 -16.41
N MET A 744 -12.22 -8.55 -16.00
CA MET A 744 -13.33 -8.35 -16.94
C MET A 744 -13.08 -7.15 -17.88
N TYR A 745 -12.63 -6.02 -17.33
CA TYR A 745 -12.31 -4.82 -18.12
C TYR A 745 -11.03 -5.02 -18.96
N ALA A 746 -10.03 -5.72 -18.41
CA ALA A 746 -8.81 -6.07 -19.14
C ALA A 746 -9.12 -6.96 -20.37
N GLN A 747 -10.04 -7.90 -20.25
CA GLN A 747 -10.51 -8.75 -21.35
C GLN A 747 -11.20 -7.92 -22.45
N LEU A 748 -12.05 -6.95 -22.07
CA LEU A 748 -12.62 -6.01 -23.03
C LEU A 748 -11.55 -5.15 -23.72
N ARG A 749 -10.50 -4.72 -23.00
CA ARG A 749 -9.35 -3.99 -23.56
C ARG A 749 -8.60 -4.85 -24.58
N PHE A 750 -8.36 -6.13 -24.29
CA PHE A 750 -7.68 -7.02 -25.22
C PHE A 750 -8.52 -7.33 -26.46
N ALA A 751 -9.83 -7.52 -26.29
CA ALA A 751 -10.73 -7.84 -27.39
C ALA A 751 -10.98 -6.65 -28.34
N PHE A 752 -11.09 -5.43 -27.79
CA PHE A 752 -11.62 -4.29 -28.54
C PHE A 752 -10.74 -3.03 -28.50
N GLY A 753 -9.67 -3.01 -27.71
CA GLY A 753 -8.76 -1.88 -27.57
C GLY A 753 -9.31 -0.71 -26.75
N TRP A 754 -8.44 0.27 -26.46
CA TRP A 754 -8.79 1.46 -25.67
C TRP A 754 -9.78 2.40 -26.37
N ASP A 755 -9.78 2.43 -27.71
CA ASP A 755 -10.71 3.26 -28.49
C ASP A 755 -12.18 2.90 -28.23
N ALA A 756 -12.48 1.63 -27.95
CA ALA A 756 -13.84 1.20 -27.60
C ALA A 756 -14.28 1.78 -26.24
N PHE A 757 -13.39 1.80 -25.25
CA PHE A 757 -13.65 2.44 -23.95
C PHE A 757 -13.87 3.93 -24.10
N LYS A 758 -12.96 4.61 -24.82
CA LYS A 758 -13.05 6.04 -25.08
C LYS A 758 -14.38 6.43 -25.73
N GLN A 759 -14.76 5.75 -26.81
CA GLN A 759 -16.04 5.99 -27.48
C GLN A 759 -17.23 5.72 -26.57
N THR A 760 -17.16 4.67 -25.74
CA THR A 760 -18.20 4.35 -24.76
C THR A 760 -18.37 5.48 -23.74
N PHE A 761 -17.28 5.94 -23.12
CA PHE A 761 -17.31 7.05 -22.16
C PHE A 761 -17.78 8.36 -22.80
N GLN A 762 -17.37 8.64 -24.05
CA GLN A 762 -17.86 9.79 -24.80
C GLN A 762 -19.39 9.81 -24.92
N THR A 763 -20.04 8.65 -25.10
CA THR A 763 -21.52 8.62 -25.18
C THR A 763 -22.21 9.10 -23.90
N TYR A 764 -21.58 8.94 -22.74
CA TYR A 764 -22.11 9.46 -21.48
C TYR A 764 -21.93 10.99 -21.40
N HIS A 765 -20.78 11.51 -21.81
CA HIS A 765 -20.54 12.96 -21.85
C HIS A 765 -21.49 13.66 -22.83
N ASP A 766 -21.74 13.05 -23.99
CA ASP A 766 -22.68 13.56 -24.98
C ASP A 766 -24.11 13.65 -24.42
N ASP A 767 -24.56 12.61 -23.71
CA ASP A 767 -25.86 12.60 -23.05
C ASP A 767 -25.89 13.56 -21.85
N GLN A 768 -24.80 13.74 -21.10
CA GLN A 768 -24.73 14.72 -20.03
C GLN A 768 -24.97 16.15 -20.54
N GLN A 769 -24.46 16.48 -21.72
CA GLN A 769 -24.64 17.78 -22.34
C GLN A 769 -26.01 17.94 -23.04
N ASN A 770 -26.49 16.89 -23.72
CA ASN A 770 -27.61 17.01 -24.67
C ASN A 770 -28.89 16.29 -24.25
N ALA A 771 -28.82 15.29 -23.35
CA ALA A 771 -29.93 14.42 -23.00
C ALA A 771 -29.77 13.79 -21.59
N SER A 772 -29.53 14.61 -20.57
CA SER A 772 -29.14 14.15 -19.23
C SER A 772 -30.13 13.19 -18.55
N TRP A 773 -31.41 13.21 -18.98
CA TRP A 773 -32.43 12.25 -18.54
C TRP A 773 -32.18 10.80 -18.99
N LYS A 774 -31.24 10.56 -19.91
CA LYS A 774 -30.80 9.23 -20.33
C LYS A 774 -29.70 8.65 -19.46
N LEU A 775 -29.06 9.48 -18.61
CA LEU A 775 -27.99 9.00 -17.73
C LEU A 775 -28.56 8.10 -16.63
N PRO A 776 -27.78 7.13 -16.16
CA PRO A 776 -28.24 6.21 -15.13
C PRO A 776 -28.46 6.94 -13.80
N THR A 777 -29.45 6.49 -13.05
CA THR A 777 -29.88 7.08 -11.77
C THR A 777 -29.70 6.13 -10.59
N ASN A 778 -29.28 4.89 -10.86
CA ASN A 778 -29.05 3.82 -9.88
C ASN A 778 -28.08 2.78 -10.46
N ASP A 779 -27.47 1.99 -9.58
CA ASP A 779 -26.44 0.98 -9.90
C ASP A 779 -26.87 0.00 -11.02
N GLN A 780 -28.14 -0.41 -11.06
CA GLN A 780 -28.64 -1.32 -12.10
C GLN A 780 -28.62 -0.66 -13.49
N GLU A 781 -29.03 0.60 -13.58
CA GLU A 781 -28.98 1.36 -14.83
C GLU A 781 -27.54 1.64 -15.28
N GLU A 782 -26.61 1.85 -14.34
CA GLU A 782 -25.18 2.04 -14.66
C GLU A 782 -24.62 0.83 -15.41
N TRP A 783 -24.94 -0.37 -14.91
CA TRP A 783 -24.51 -1.64 -15.50
C TRP A 783 -25.16 -1.95 -16.84
N ASP A 784 -26.49 -1.80 -16.91
CA ASP A 784 -27.25 -1.97 -18.14
C ASP A 784 -26.73 -1.03 -19.24
N GLN A 785 -26.45 0.22 -18.89
CA GLN A 785 -25.95 1.21 -19.84
C GLN A 785 -24.50 0.97 -20.23
N PHE A 786 -23.63 0.55 -19.30
CA PHE A 786 -22.24 0.25 -19.65
C PHE A 786 -22.19 -0.89 -20.68
N MET A 787 -22.87 -2.00 -20.40
CA MET A 787 -22.97 -3.13 -21.34
C MET A 787 -23.55 -2.69 -22.68
N THR A 788 -24.71 -2.02 -22.67
CA THR A 788 -25.41 -1.68 -23.92
C THR A 788 -24.66 -0.66 -24.77
N ARG A 789 -24.08 0.39 -24.15
CA ARG A 789 -23.27 1.38 -24.87
C ARG A 789 -22.01 0.75 -25.44
N PHE A 790 -21.28 -0.04 -24.65
CA PHE A 790 -20.06 -0.70 -25.12
C PHE A 790 -20.36 -1.69 -26.25
N SER A 791 -21.40 -2.51 -26.11
CA SER A 791 -21.90 -3.43 -27.14
C SER A 791 -22.19 -2.72 -28.47
N ARG A 792 -22.84 -1.55 -28.40
CA ARG A 792 -23.16 -0.73 -29.57
C ARG A 792 -21.93 -0.11 -30.22
N VAL A 793 -20.93 0.28 -29.43
CA VAL A 793 -19.64 0.79 -29.92
C VAL A 793 -18.87 -0.30 -30.66
N VAL A 794 -18.78 -1.51 -30.11
CA VAL A 794 -18.02 -2.61 -30.72
C VAL A 794 -18.79 -3.38 -31.80
N GLY A 795 -20.10 -3.18 -31.89
CA GLY A 795 -20.96 -3.82 -32.88
C GLY A 795 -21.33 -5.27 -32.57
N PHE A 796 -21.18 -5.70 -31.32
CA PHE A 796 -21.51 -7.05 -30.85
C PHE A 796 -22.43 -6.99 -29.63
N ASP A 797 -23.34 -7.94 -29.49
CA ASP A 797 -24.09 -8.18 -28.25
C ASP A 797 -23.16 -8.85 -27.23
N LEU A 798 -22.69 -8.07 -26.25
CA LEU A 798 -21.83 -8.55 -25.17
C LEU A 798 -22.61 -9.11 -23.99
N SER A 799 -23.94 -9.20 -24.05
CA SER A 799 -24.72 -9.75 -22.94
C SER A 799 -24.28 -11.14 -22.48
N PRO A 800 -23.85 -12.09 -23.35
CA PRO A 800 -23.31 -13.36 -22.88
C PRO A 800 -22.07 -13.17 -21.99
N PHE A 801 -21.14 -12.31 -22.39
CA PHE A 801 -19.92 -12.00 -21.63
C PHE A 801 -20.23 -11.42 -20.23
N PHE A 802 -21.12 -10.43 -20.15
CA PHE A 802 -21.48 -9.81 -18.87
C PHE A 802 -22.25 -10.77 -17.94
N ILE A 803 -23.14 -11.61 -18.48
CA ILE A 803 -23.84 -12.66 -17.70
C ILE A 803 -22.83 -13.66 -17.11
N ASN A 804 -21.78 -13.98 -17.86
CA ASN A 804 -20.73 -14.92 -17.45
C ASN A 804 -19.87 -14.38 -16.29
N TRP A 805 -19.63 -13.07 -16.29
CA TRP A 805 -19.00 -12.34 -15.18
C TRP A 805 -19.96 -12.03 -14.02
N ASP A 806 -21.19 -12.57 -14.04
CA ASP A 806 -22.25 -12.30 -13.06
C ASP A 806 -22.46 -10.79 -12.85
N PHE A 807 -22.22 -10.03 -13.92
CA PHE A 807 -22.42 -8.60 -13.98
C PHE A 807 -23.92 -8.42 -14.18
N GLY A 808 -24.65 -8.11 -13.11
CA GLY A 808 -26.10 -8.25 -13.00
C GLY A 808 -26.89 -7.31 -13.91
N VAL A 809 -26.89 -7.58 -15.22
CA VAL A 809 -27.60 -6.82 -16.27
C VAL A 809 -29.05 -7.28 -16.40
N SER A 810 -29.95 -6.35 -16.73
CA SER A 810 -31.38 -6.62 -16.82
C SER A 810 -31.78 -7.27 -18.15
N GLN A 811 -32.87 -8.06 -18.13
CA GLN A 811 -33.44 -8.64 -19.35
C GLN A 811 -33.84 -7.58 -20.38
N THR A 812 -34.23 -6.37 -19.92
CA THR A 812 -34.57 -5.27 -20.82
C THR A 812 -33.33 -4.81 -21.59
N ALA A 813 -32.20 -4.65 -20.93
CA ALA A 813 -30.93 -4.28 -21.55
C ALA A 813 -30.46 -5.36 -22.54
N ILE A 814 -30.52 -6.64 -22.15
CA ILE A 814 -30.18 -7.78 -23.02
C ILE A 814 -31.03 -7.76 -24.30
N ASN A 815 -32.36 -7.65 -24.16
CA ASN A 815 -33.26 -7.64 -25.32
C ASN A 815 -32.99 -6.45 -26.26
N SER A 816 -32.49 -5.34 -25.72
CA SER A 816 -32.15 -4.16 -26.50
C SER A 816 -30.97 -4.35 -27.45
N LEU A 817 -30.21 -5.45 -27.33
CA LEU A 817 -29.04 -5.77 -28.18
C LEU A 817 -29.31 -6.88 -29.20
N SER A 818 -30.55 -7.40 -29.25
CA SER A 818 -30.91 -8.57 -30.08
C SER A 818 -30.72 -8.39 -31.60
N ASP A 819 -30.46 -7.17 -32.07
CA ASP A 819 -30.11 -6.86 -33.47
C ASP A 819 -28.60 -6.97 -33.77
N LEU A 820 -27.76 -7.16 -32.76
CA LEU A 820 -26.30 -7.32 -32.92
C LEU A 820 -25.91 -8.81 -32.90
N PRO A 821 -24.81 -9.19 -33.58
CA PRO A 821 -24.22 -10.52 -33.44
C PRO A 821 -23.70 -10.73 -32.01
N ALA A 822 -24.00 -11.88 -31.41
CA ALA A 822 -23.49 -12.23 -30.09
C ALA A 822 -21.95 -12.37 -30.11
N TRP A 823 -21.32 -11.92 -29.04
CA TRP A 823 -19.91 -12.14 -28.79
C TRP A 823 -19.70 -12.67 -27.37
N ASN A 824 -18.78 -13.62 -27.26
CA ASN A 824 -18.29 -14.09 -25.97
C ASN A 824 -16.80 -14.37 -26.08
N MET A 825 -16.11 -14.25 -24.95
CA MET A 825 -14.66 -14.40 -24.91
C MET A 825 -14.25 -15.88 -24.90
N VAL A 826 -13.14 -16.18 -25.57
CA VAL A 826 -12.45 -17.47 -25.54
C VAL A 826 -11.07 -17.26 -24.93
N GLU A 827 -10.79 -18.03 -23.89
CA GLU A 827 -9.49 -18.02 -23.22
C GLU A 827 -8.65 -19.15 -23.76
N THR A 828 -7.46 -18.80 -24.23
CA THR A 828 -6.57 -19.74 -24.88
C THR A 828 -5.31 -19.88 -24.06
N LYS A 829 -4.79 -21.11 -23.96
CA LYS A 829 -3.57 -21.41 -23.22
C LYS A 829 -2.49 -21.82 -24.21
N PRO A 830 -1.29 -21.21 -24.17
CA PRO A 830 -0.24 -21.51 -25.13
C PRO A 830 0.13 -23.00 -25.13
N ASP A 831 0.15 -23.59 -26.32
CA ASP A 831 0.62 -24.94 -26.53
C ASP A 831 2.08 -24.98 -26.97
N SER A 832 2.79 -26.03 -26.59
CA SER A 832 4.14 -26.27 -27.06
C SER A 832 4.45 -27.75 -27.29
N ALA A 833 5.38 -28.01 -28.20
CA ALA A 833 5.88 -29.34 -28.50
C ALA A 833 7.38 -29.31 -28.85
N THR A 834 8.02 -30.46 -28.75
CA THR A 834 9.42 -30.65 -29.16
C THR A 834 9.54 -31.90 -30.02
N VAL A 835 10.36 -31.84 -31.06
CA VAL A 835 10.61 -32.95 -31.98
C VAL A 835 12.06 -32.96 -32.42
N THR A 836 12.62 -34.13 -32.69
CA THR A 836 13.96 -34.24 -33.30
C THR A 836 13.84 -34.25 -34.81
N GLN A 837 14.80 -33.64 -35.49
CA GLN A 837 14.91 -33.64 -36.94
C GLN A 837 14.67 -35.03 -37.55
N GLY A 838 13.85 -35.10 -38.59
CA GLY A 838 13.51 -36.35 -39.29
C GLY A 838 12.48 -37.25 -38.57
N LYS A 839 11.92 -36.83 -37.43
CA LYS A 839 10.81 -37.50 -36.74
C LYS A 839 9.55 -36.63 -36.77
N SER A 840 8.39 -37.26 -36.63
CA SER A 840 7.10 -36.57 -36.47
C SER A 840 6.71 -36.51 -34.99
N VAL A 841 5.96 -35.48 -34.60
CA VAL A 841 5.37 -35.33 -33.26
C VAL A 841 3.86 -35.11 -33.38
N VAL A 842 3.10 -35.75 -32.48
CA VAL A 842 1.67 -35.45 -32.31
C VAL A 842 1.56 -34.32 -31.30
N LEU A 843 1.04 -33.18 -31.74
CA LEU A 843 0.70 -32.04 -30.91
C LEU A 843 -0.51 -32.41 -30.04
N PRO A 844 -0.59 -31.91 -28.78
CA PRO A 844 -1.75 -32.15 -27.92
C PRO A 844 -3.03 -31.61 -28.55
N ASP A 845 -4.18 -31.99 -27.99
CA ASP A 845 -5.46 -31.38 -28.38
C ASP A 845 -5.38 -29.88 -28.07
N VAL A 846 -5.27 -29.08 -29.12
CA VAL A 846 -4.91 -27.66 -29.04
C VAL A 846 -6.05 -26.79 -28.51
N ALA A 847 -7.24 -27.37 -28.30
CA ALA A 847 -8.37 -26.69 -27.68
C ALA A 847 -8.71 -27.27 -26.30
N ALA A 848 -8.01 -28.31 -25.83
CA ALA A 848 -8.34 -29.00 -24.57
C ALA A 848 -7.99 -28.18 -23.32
N ASN A 849 -6.95 -27.35 -23.42
CA ASN A 849 -6.52 -26.41 -22.39
C ASN A 849 -7.19 -25.03 -22.54
N ASP A 850 -7.88 -24.80 -23.65
CA ASP A 850 -8.65 -23.60 -23.94
C ASP A 850 -10.06 -23.66 -23.34
N TYR A 851 -10.67 -22.51 -23.15
CA TYR A 851 -11.99 -22.39 -22.55
C TYR A 851 -12.87 -21.39 -23.27
N SER A 852 -14.08 -21.82 -23.62
CA SER A 852 -15.20 -20.93 -23.93
C SER A 852 -16.23 -21.02 -22.80
N PHE A 853 -16.78 -19.88 -22.43
CA PHE A 853 -17.79 -19.79 -21.37
C PHE A 853 -19.11 -20.54 -21.69
N ASP A 854 -19.39 -20.78 -22.98
CA ASP A 854 -20.53 -21.60 -23.44
C ASP A 854 -20.22 -23.11 -23.46
N GLY A 855 -18.99 -23.50 -23.13
CA GLY A 855 -18.52 -24.88 -23.08
C GLY A 855 -18.26 -25.52 -24.45
N THR A 856 -18.20 -24.74 -25.55
CA THR A 856 -17.95 -25.27 -26.89
C THR A 856 -16.80 -24.54 -27.56
N LEU A 857 -15.74 -25.28 -27.92
CA LEU A 857 -14.65 -24.84 -28.79
C LEU A 857 -14.43 -25.90 -29.86
N ASN A 858 -14.37 -25.47 -31.12
CA ASN A 858 -14.08 -26.35 -32.24
C ASN A 858 -12.90 -25.80 -33.03
N VAL A 859 -11.90 -26.63 -33.29
CA VAL A 859 -10.85 -26.31 -34.27
C VAL A 859 -11.49 -26.34 -35.67
N THR A 860 -11.47 -25.19 -36.37
CA THR A 860 -12.12 -25.01 -37.67
C THR A 860 -11.14 -24.84 -38.83
N GLY A 861 -9.86 -24.65 -38.53
CA GLY A 861 -8.80 -24.56 -39.55
C GLY A 861 -7.41 -24.42 -38.97
N TYR A 862 -6.40 -24.49 -39.84
CA TYR A 862 -4.99 -24.25 -39.51
C TYR A 862 -4.24 -23.71 -40.74
N GLU A 863 -3.07 -23.12 -40.49
CA GLU A 863 -2.13 -22.66 -41.52
C GLU A 863 -0.88 -23.54 -41.48
N ASP A 864 -0.38 -23.96 -42.65
CA ASP A 864 0.82 -24.80 -42.71
C ASP A 864 2.06 -24.05 -42.16
N PRO A 865 2.89 -24.69 -41.34
CA PRO A 865 4.14 -24.10 -40.86
C PRO A 865 5.17 -23.93 -41.99
N ALA A 866 6.14 -23.04 -41.81
CA ALA A 866 7.06 -22.67 -42.86
C ALA A 866 8.10 -23.76 -43.21
N ASN A 867 8.50 -24.57 -42.24
CA ASN A 867 9.58 -25.56 -42.34
C ASN A 867 9.12 -26.97 -41.93
N GLY A 868 7.93 -27.37 -42.37
CA GLY A 868 7.42 -28.72 -42.14
C GLY A 868 6.04 -28.95 -42.73
N THR A 869 5.48 -30.13 -42.46
CA THR A 869 4.14 -30.53 -42.91
C THR A 869 3.28 -30.91 -41.71
N VAL A 870 2.00 -30.53 -41.76
CA VAL A 870 1.02 -30.82 -40.71
C VAL A 870 -0.11 -31.68 -41.27
N THR A 871 -0.57 -32.63 -40.46
CA THR A 871 -1.79 -33.40 -40.70
C THR A 871 -2.75 -33.18 -39.54
N ASP A 872 -3.94 -32.66 -39.82
CA ASP A 872 -5.06 -32.60 -38.87
C ASP A 872 -5.65 -34.00 -38.65
N ASN A 873 -5.69 -34.44 -37.40
CA ASN A 873 -6.18 -35.78 -37.05
C ASN A 873 -7.71 -35.81 -36.85
N GLY A 874 -8.39 -34.66 -36.87
CA GLY A 874 -9.85 -34.53 -36.80
C GLY A 874 -10.45 -34.67 -35.41
N ASP A 875 -9.61 -34.68 -34.37
CA ASP A 875 -9.98 -34.80 -32.95
C ASP A 875 -9.41 -33.68 -32.07
N GLY A 876 -8.97 -32.57 -32.70
CA GLY A 876 -8.31 -31.46 -32.03
C GLY A 876 -6.78 -31.59 -31.97
N THR A 877 -6.22 -32.76 -32.33
CA THR A 877 -4.76 -32.98 -32.40
C THR A 877 -4.21 -32.80 -33.82
N PHE A 878 -2.94 -32.42 -33.91
CA PHE A 878 -2.20 -32.27 -35.17
C PHE A 878 -0.94 -33.13 -35.17
N THR A 879 -0.53 -33.66 -36.31
CA THR A 879 0.76 -34.34 -36.48
C THR A 879 1.70 -33.44 -37.28
N TYR A 880 2.80 -32.98 -36.68
CA TYR A 880 3.82 -32.16 -37.33
C TYR A 880 5.05 -33.00 -37.72
N THR A 881 5.56 -32.79 -38.93
CA THR A 881 6.82 -33.37 -39.42
C THR A 881 7.71 -32.24 -39.95
N PRO A 882 8.90 -32.00 -39.36
CA PRO A 882 9.81 -30.96 -39.84
C PRO A 882 10.39 -31.32 -41.21
N ASP A 883 10.70 -30.31 -42.00
CA ASP A 883 11.41 -30.49 -43.27
C ASP A 883 12.79 -31.12 -43.04
N PRO A 884 13.28 -31.96 -43.96
CA PRO A 884 14.62 -32.54 -43.85
C PRO A 884 15.68 -31.45 -43.68
N GLY A 885 16.46 -31.52 -42.61
CA GLY A 885 17.53 -30.56 -42.33
C GLY A 885 17.11 -29.32 -41.54
N PHE A 886 15.83 -29.12 -41.24
CA PHE A 886 15.38 -28.00 -40.41
C PHE A 886 15.78 -28.18 -38.93
N GLU A 887 16.20 -27.09 -38.30
CA GLU A 887 16.49 -26.94 -36.87
C GLU A 887 16.00 -25.56 -36.40
N GLY A 888 15.52 -25.47 -35.17
CA GLY A 888 15.05 -24.20 -34.58
C GLY A 888 13.59 -24.21 -34.16
N GLN A 889 13.04 -23.01 -33.93
CA GLN A 889 11.64 -22.83 -33.54
C GLN A 889 10.75 -22.65 -34.77
N GLU A 890 9.59 -23.28 -34.73
CA GLU A 890 8.52 -23.21 -35.72
C GLU A 890 7.19 -22.94 -35.02
N THR A 891 6.24 -22.34 -35.73
CA THR A 891 4.91 -22.03 -35.19
C THR A 891 3.83 -22.59 -36.10
N LEU A 892 2.94 -23.41 -35.55
CA LEU A 892 1.69 -23.81 -36.20
C LEU A 892 0.58 -22.87 -35.72
N THR A 893 -0.09 -22.18 -36.65
CA THR A 893 -1.28 -21.37 -36.34
C THR A 893 -2.55 -22.16 -36.60
N TYR A 894 -3.49 -22.16 -35.65
CA TYR A 894 -4.79 -22.80 -35.77
C TYR A 894 -5.94 -21.83 -35.48
N ILE A 895 -7.14 -22.19 -35.91
CA ILE A 895 -8.36 -21.39 -35.74
C ILE A 895 -9.35 -22.17 -34.88
N ILE A 896 -9.75 -21.60 -33.74
CA ILE A 896 -10.84 -22.13 -32.91
C ILE A 896 -12.09 -21.28 -33.05
N GLU A 897 -13.24 -21.92 -33.00
CA GLU A 897 -14.56 -21.28 -33.10
C GLU A 897 -15.42 -21.67 -31.89
N ASN A 898 -16.01 -20.67 -31.23
CA ASN A 898 -16.94 -20.90 -30.12
C ASN A 898 -18.38 -21.19 -30.60
N GLY A 899 -19.30 -21.50 -29.68
CA GLY A 899 -20.72 -21.75 -29.98
C GLY A 899 -21.50 -20.55 -30.55
N TYR A 900 -20.87 -19.38 -30.66
CA TYR A 900 -21.43 -18.16 -31.26
C TYR A 900 -20.85 -17.84 -32.65
N ASN A 901 -20.03 -18.74 -33.21
CA ASN A 901 -19.29 -18.55 -34.47
C ASN A 901 -18.24 -17.41 -34.42
N ASN A 902 -17.72 -17.09 -33.22
CA ASN A 902 -16.56 -16.21 -33.10
C ASN A 902 -15.29 -17.04 -33.32
N GLN A 903 -14.42 -16.59 -34.24
CA GLN A 903 -13.17 -17.28 -34.59
C GLN A 903 -11.96 -16.60 -33.95
N PHE A 904 -11.06 -17.39 -33.37
CA PHE A 904 -9.83 -16.94 -32.72
C PHE A 904 -8.64 -17.66 -33.35
N ARG A 905 -7.51 -16.96 -33.48
CA ARG A 905 -6.28 -17.47 -34.10
C ARG A 905 -5.25 -17.70 -33.00
N GLU A 906 -4.88 -18.96 -32.83
CA GLU A 906 -3.98 -19.41 -31.78
C GLU A 906 -2.78 -20.13 -32.37
N SER A 907 -1.80 -20.47 -31.53
CA SER A 907 -0.56 -21.06 -32.01
C SER A 907 0.06 -22.11 -31.10
N VAL A 908 0.66 -23.13 -31.71
CA VAL A 908 1.53 -24.09 -31.05
C VAL A 908 2.99 -23.75 -31.36
N GLN A 909 3.81 -23.54 -30.34
CA GLN A 909 5.26 -23.37 -30.49
C GLN A 909 5.96 -24.73 -30.56
N ILE A 910 6.68 -24.98 -31.66
CA ILE A 910 7.34 -26.26 -31.93
C ILE A 910 8.85 -26.05 -31.95
N THR A 911 9.58 -26.80 -31.12
CA THR A 911 11.06 -26.78 -31.13
C THR A 911 11.61 -28.01 -31.83
N VAL A 912 12.44 -27.82 -32.87
CA VAL A 912 13.07 -28.89 -33.66
C VAL A 912 14.54 -29.03 -33.28
N ASN A 913 14.89 -30.14 -32.64
CA ASN A 913 16.23 -30.46 -32.15
C ASN A 913 17.07 -31.25 -33.18
N THR A 914 18.40 -31.15 -33.09
CA THR A 914 19.34 -31.88 -33.96
C THR A 914 19.56 -33.33 -33.52
N VAL A 915 20.06 -34.18 -34.42
CA VAL A 915 20.51 -35.56 -34.12
C VAL A 915 21.61 -35.58 -33.03
N GLU A 916 22.44 -34.55 -32.98
CA GLU A 916 23.51 -34.39 -31.98
C GLU A 916 22.99 -34.24 -30.54
N SER A 917 21.75 -33.73 -30.37
CA SER A 917 21.13 -33.62 -29.04
C SER A 917 20.83 -34.99 -28.39
N ALA A 918 20.83 -36.08 -29.17
CA ALA A 918 20.61 -37.46 -28.70
C ALA A 918 21.90 -38.24 -28.41
N LEU A 919 23.07 -37.60 -28.50
CA LEU A 919 24.38 -38.21 -28.22
C LEU A 919 24.61 -38.34 -26.71
N LEU A 920 24.65 -39.57 -26.18
CA LEU A 920 24.86 -39.85 -24.74
C LEU A 920 26.33 -39.84 -24.34
N GLY A 921 27.23 -40.10 -25.28
CA GLY A 921 28.66 -40.11 -25.02
C GLY A 921 29.45 -40.23 -26.32
N HIS A 922 30.54 -39.49 -26.43
CA HIS A 922 31.49 -39.54 -27.53
C HIS A 922 32.92 -39.42 -27.01
N TRP A 923 33.71 -40.45 -27.24
CA TRP A 923 35.11 -40.51 -26.87
C TRP A 923 35.98 -40.56 -28.13
N PRO A 924 36.54 -39.41 -28.57
CA PRO A 924 37.47 -39.36 -29.71
C PRO A 924 38.79 -40.10 -29.45
N LEU A 925 39.13 -40.32 -28.18
CA LEU A 925 40.33 -41.02 -27.69
C LEU A 925 41.67 -40.41 -28.17
N ASP A 926 41.67 -39.11 -28.42
CA ASP A 926 42.82 -38.30 -28.84
C ASP A 926 43.70 -37.85 -27.65
N ALA A 927 44.35 -38.82 -26.99
CA ALA A 927 45.23 -38.63 -25.82
C ALA A 927 44.56 -38.30 -24.48
N ASN A 928 43.24 -38.43 -24.40
CA ASN A 928 42.45 -38.40 -23.16
C ASN A 928 41.25 -39.36 -23.28
N GLY A 929 40.61 -39.65 -22.15
CA GLY A 929 39.39 -40.45 -22.08
C GLY A 929 38.15 -39.56 -22.01
N TRP A 930 38.23 -38.29 -22.40
CA TRP A 930 37.12 -37.36 -22.18
C TRP A 930 35.94 -37.64 -23.09
N ASP A 931 34.76 -37.41 -22.55
CA ASP A 931 33.51 -37.40 -23.28
C ASP A 931 33.28 -36.00 -23.87
N TYR A 932 33.12 -35.95 -25.19
CA TYR A 932 32.88 -34.73 -25.96
C TYR A 932 31.37 -34.50 -26.19
N SER A 933 30.51 -35.34 -25.60
CA SER A 933 29.07 -35.09 -25.49
C SER A 933 28.76 -33.97 -24.47
N GLN A 934 27.52 -33.48 -24.46
CA GLN A 934 27.06 -32.52 -23.44
C GLN A 934 27.02 -33.09 -22.01
N TYR A 935 27.19 -34.40 -21.84
CA TYR A 935 26.99 -35.09 -20.57
C TYR A 935 28.28 -35.35 -19.78
N GLY A 936 29.46 -35.21 -20.41
CA GLY A 936 30.76 -35.29 -19.71
C GLY A 936 31.03 -36.64 -19.03
N ASN A 937 30.60 -37.75 -19.63
CA ASN A 937 30.81 -39.12 -19.16
C ASN A 937 32.27 -39.59 -19.39
N ASP A 938 33.25 -38.89 -18.82
CA ASP A 938 34.68 -39.16 -19.02
C ASP A 938 35.05 -40.61 -18.63
N ALA A 939 35.76 -41.27 -19.54
CA ALA A 939 36.26 -42.62 -19.37
C ALA A 939 37.48 -42.69 -18.44
N THR A 940 37.47 -43.66 -17.53
CA THR A 940 38.64 -44.05 -16.75
C THR A 940 39.42 -45.16 -17.46
N LEU A 941 40.69 -44.90 -17.77
CA LEU A 941 41.57 -45.85 -18.44
C LEU A 941 42.15 -46.87 -17.47
N ASN A 942 42.08 -48.15 -17.82
CA ASN A 942 42.67 -49.27 -17.09
C ASN A 942 43.61 -50.05 -18.02
N GLY A 943 44.92 -50.04 -17.74
CA GLY A 943 45.94 -50.80 -18.50
C GLY A 943 46.27 -50.27 -19.91
N THR A 944 45.35 -49.52 -20.52
CA THR A 944 45.49 -48.93 -21.85
C THR A 944 46.50 -47.78 -21.92
N TYR A 945 47.04 -47.55 -23.11
CA TYR A 945 47.87 -46.38 -23.42
C TYR A 945 47.60 -45.87 -24.84
N TYR A 946 47.87 -44.59 -25.06
CA TYR A 946 47.63 -43.96 -26.36
C TYR A 946 48.73 -44.29 -27.38
N VAL A 947 48.32 -44.62 -28.60
CA VAL A 947 49.19 -44.81 -29.77
C VAL A 947 48.58 -44.11 -30.99
N GLY A 948 49.31 -44.02 -32.11
CA GLY A 948 48.78 -43.42 -33.34
C GLY A 948 47.45 -44.08 -33.78
N GLY A 949 46.40 -43.27 -33.86
CA GLY A 949 45.03 -43.68 -34.16
C GLY A 949 44.66 -43.61 -35.64
N LEU A 950 43.35 -43.65 -35.93
CA LEU A 950 42.82 -43.36 -37.26
C LEU A 950 43.19 -41.92 -37.67
N LEU A 951 43.00 -41.00 -36.73
CA LEU A 951 43.46 -39.61 -36.77
C LEU A 951 44.05 -39.28 -35.39
N LYS A 952 45.24 -38.69 -35.33
CA LYS A 952 46.00 -38.44 -34.09
C LYS A 952 46.23 -39.70 -33.22
N TYR A 953 45.46 -39.92 -32.15
CA TYR A 953 45.69 -41.02 -31.20
C TYR A 953 44.49 -41.97 -31.13
N SER A 954 44.71 -43.18 -30.63
CA SER A 954 43.71 -44.18 -30.29
C SER A 954 44.15 -44.85 -28.99
N ILE A 955 43.26 -45.57 -28.32
CA ILE A 955 43.70 -46.45 -27.24
C ILE A 955 44.25 -47.75 -27.81
N LYS A 956 45.34 -48.24 -27.21
CA LYS A 956 45.89 -49.57 -27.46
C LYS A 956 45.50 -50.50 -26.32
N CYS A 957 44.88 -51.62 -26.68
CA CYS A 957 44.56 -52.71 -25.76
C CYS A 957 45.38 -53.96 -26.14
N ASP A 958 45.88 -54.68 -25.14
CA ASP A 958 46.78 -55.82 -25.29
C ASP A 958 46.09 -57.20 -25.33
N GLY A 959 44.80 -57.26 -25.02
CA GLY A 959 44.00 -58.48 -24.99
C GLY A 959 43.97 -59.23 -23.65
N TYR A 960 44.46 -58.65 -22.56
CA TYR A 960 44.51 -59.31 -21.24
C TYR A 960 43.73 -58.61 -20.13
N ASN A 961 43.93 -57.31 -19.94
CA ASN A 961 43.33 -56.58 -18.82
C ASN A 961 43.06 -55.09 -19.11
N ASP A 962 43.11 -54.72 -20.39
CA ASP A 962 43.02 -53.35 -20.87
C ASP A 962 41.58 -52.97 -21.23
N TYR A 963 41.04 -51.90 -20.63
CA TYR A 963 39.70 -51.37 -20.93
C TYR A 963 39.51 -49.94 -20.46
N LEU A 964 38.40 -49.33 -20.89
CA LEU A 964 37.90 -48.04 -20.40
C LEU A 964 36.57 -48.26 -19.68
N ASP A 965 36.46 -47.69 -18.48
CA ASP A 965 35.22 -47.64 -17.70
C ASP A 965 34.57 -46.27 -17.88
N VAL A 966 33.40 -46.23 -18.53
CA VAL A 966 32.64 -44.98 -18.77
C VAL A 966 31.45 -44.82 -17.82
N GLY A 967 31.31 -45.72 -16.83
CA GLY A 967 30.25 -45.67 -15.84
C GLY A 967 28.85 -45.95 -16.40
N THR A 968 27.82 -45.53 -15.66
CA THR A 968 26.40 -45.73 -16.01
C THR A 968 25.78 -44.57 -16.79
N GLY A 969 26.50 -43.45 -16.94
CA GLY A 969 26.00 -42.24 -17.60
C GLY A 969 25.50 -42.48 -19.04
N PRO A 970 26.26 -43.19 -19.90
CA PRO A 970 25.83 -43.46 -21.27
C PRO A 970 24.98 -44.74 -21.42
N SER A 971 24.47 -45.31 -20.32
CA SER A 971 23.72 -46.56 -20.36
C SER A 971 22.29 -46.36 -20.85
N ILE A 972 21.87 -47.20 -21.81
CA ILE A 972 20.54 -47.17 -22.43
C ILE A 972 19.50 -47.74 -21.47
N SER A 973 18.37 -47.04 -21.36
CA SER A 973 17.26 -47.40 -20.47
C SER A 973 16.06 -47.97 -21.24
N GLY A 974 15.41 -48.99 -20.67
CA GLY A 974 14.10 -49.44 -21.10
C GLY A 974 14.03 -49.93 -22.55
N TYR A 975 13.00 -49.48 -23.27
CA TYR A 975 12.71 -49.91 -24.63
C TYR A 975 13.29 -48.96 -25.70
N ASN A 976 14.21 -48.07 -25.33
CA ASN A 976 14.74 -47.06 -26.23
C ASN A 976 15.57 -47.66 -27.37
N ASP A 977 15.50 -47.02 -28.52
CA ASP A 977 16.37 -47.30 -29.66
C ASP A 977 17.74 -46.68 -29.43
N PHE A 978 18.79 -47.28 -29.98
CA PHE A 978 20.14 -46.77 -29.75
C PHE A 978 21.10 -47.17 -30.86
N THR A 979 22.21 -46.42 -30.93
CA THR A 979 23.32 -46.70 -31.84
C THR A 979 24.63 -46.65 -31.06
N VAL A 980 25.44 -47.70 -31.20
CA VAL A 980 26.83 -47.71 -30.73
C VAL A 980 27.75 -47.72 -31.94
N SER A 981 28.71 -46.81 -31.98
CA SER A 981 29.68 -46.71 -33.06
C SER A 981 31.11 -46.65 -32.54
N ALA A 982 32.05 -47.24 -33.28
CA ALA A 982 33.47 -47.18 -32.98
C ALA A 982 34.31 -47.39 -34.24
N TRP A 983 35.54 -46.90 -34.22
CA TRP A 983 36.59 -47.34 -35.13
C TRP A 983 37.49 -48.36 -34.44
N ILE A 984 37.76 -49.47 -35.11
CA ILE A 984 38.54 -50.56 -34.53
C ILE A 984 39.62 -51.06 -35.49
N LYS A 985 40.73 -51.54 -34.93
CA LYS A 985 41.84 -52.17 -35.67
C LYS A 985 42.40 -53.35 -34.89
N THR A 986 42.13 -54.56 -35.35
CA THR A 986 42.43 -55.77 -34.58
C THR A 986 42.83 -56.96 -35.47
N ARG A 987 43.53 -57.93 -34.88
CA ARG A 987 43.76 -59.26 -35.47
C ARG A 987 42.79 -60.33 -34.99
N ALA A 988 41.95 -60.02 -33.99
CA ALA A 988 40.99 -60.90 -33.32
C ALA A 988 41.40 -62.38 -33.34
N LEU A 989 42.25 -62.80 -32.39
CA LEU A 989 42.66 -64.21 -32.25
C LEU A 989 41.82 -64.97 -31.21
N GLN A 990 40.98 -64.25 -30.49
CA GLN A 990 40.00 -64.68 -29.49
C GLN A 990 38.78 -63.76 -29.59
N ASP A 991 37.68 -64.15 -28.98
CA ASP A 991 36.50 -63.30 -28.89
C ASP A 991 36.82 -62.09 -28.00
N GLN A 992 36.37 -60.89 -28.39
CA GLN A 992 36.78 -59.66 -27.73
C GLN A 992 35.70 -58.57 -27.84
N VAL A 993 35.43 -57.88 -26.73
CA VAL A 993 34.41 -56.84 -26.64
C VAL A 993 34.93 -55.51 -27.17
N ILE A 994 34.11 -54.82 -27.96
CA ILE A 994 34.35 -53.45 -28.42
C ILE A 994 33.71 -52.48 -27.43
N VAL A 995 32.40 -52.59 -27.23
CA VAL A 995 31.61 -51.85 -26.23
C VAL A 995 30.56 -52.79 -25.65
N GLN A 996 30.32 -52.68 -24.35
CA GLN A 996 29.21 -53.37 -23.69
C GLN A 996 28.55 -52.49 -22.64
N GLN A 997 27.24 -52.67 -22.46
CA GLN A 997 26.52 -52.37 -21.23
C GLN A 997 26.19 -53.70 -20.57
N ARG A 998 27.03 -54.11 -19.62
CA ARG A 998 26.93 -55.43 -18.97
C ARG A 998 27.61 -55.41 -17.60
N ASP A 999 26.96 -56.04 -16.63
CA ASP A 999 27.47 -56.24 -15.26
C ASP A 999 27.30 -57.72 -14.83
N SER A 1000 27.39 -58.01 -13.53
CA SER A 1000 27.21 -59.38 -12.99
C SER A 1000 25.81 -60.00 -13.23
N GLY A 1001 24.80 -59.20 -13.61
CA GLY A 1001 23.46 -59.65 -13.97
C GLY A 1001 23.34 -60.06 -15.44
N TYR A 1002 22.47 -61.03 -15.75
CA TYR A 1002 22.24 -61.44 -17.15
C TYR A 1002 21.18 -60.60 -17.85
N ASN A 1003 20.45 -59.70 -17.18
CA ASN A 1003 19.22 -59.08 -17.68
C ASN A 1003 19.37 -57.57 -17.93
N GLY A 1004 18.99 -57.08 -19.11
CA GLY A 1004 19.01 -55.65 -19.43
C GLY A 1004 20.31 -55.14 -20.06
N GLN A 1005 21.00 -55.98 -20.83
CA GLN A 1005 22.36 -55.76 -21.34
C GLN A 1005 22.43 -55.78 -22.88
N TYR A 1006 23.44 -55.11 -23.44
CA TYR A 1006 23.85 -55.26 -24.84
C TYR A 1006 25.36 -55.45 -24.92
N VAL A 1007 25.82 -56.19 -25.94
CA VAL A 1007 27.24 -56.38 -26.21
C VAL A 1007 27.53 -56.30 -27.71
N CYS A 1008 28.54 -55.53 -28.05
CA CYS A 1008 29.11 -55.36 -29.38
C CYS A 1008 30.52 -55.94 -29.37
N LYS A 1009 30.77 -57.03 -30.10
CA LYS A 1009 32.05 -57.75 -30.05
C LYS A 1009 32.59 -58.16 -31.43
N VAL A 1010 33.88 -58.49 -31.47
CA VAL A 1010 34.52 -59.18 -32.61
C VAL A 1010 34.82 -60.61 -32.17
N GLU A 1011 34.36 -61.59 -32.93
CA GLU A 1011 34.68 -63.01 -32.68
C GLU A 1011 36.11 -63.34 -33.12
N SER A 1012 36.63 -64.45 -32.59
CA SER A 1012 37.94 -65.03 -32.95
C SER A 1012 38.13 -65.34 -34.44
N ASN A 1013 37.04 -65.43 -35.23
CA ASN A 1013 37.09 -65.60 -36.68
C ASN A 1013 37.08 -64.27 -37.47
N GLY A 1014 36.92 -63.14 -36.78
CA GLY A 1014 36.88 -61.79 -37.31
C GLY A 1014 35.49 -61.21 -37.60
N THR A 1015 34.40 -61.95 -37.46
CA THR A 1015 33.03 -61.42 -37.64
C THR A 1015 32.61 -60.59 -36.43
N LEU A 1016 31.77 -59.58 -36.65
CA LEU A 1016 31.16 -58.77 -35.61
C LEU A 1016 29.91 -59.45 -35.07
N THR A 1017 29.65 -59.33 -33.78
CA THR A 1017 28.44 -59.86 -33.14
C THR A 1017 27.75 -58.77 -32.36
N PHE A 1018 26.43 -58.75 -32.49
CA PHE A 1018 25.56 -57.88 -31.72
C PHE A 1018 24.45 -58.70 -31.07
N TYR A 1019 24.35 -58.57 -29.77
CA TYR A 1019 23.20 -59.09 -29.05
C TYR A 1019 22.67 -58.10 -28.04
N VAL A 1020 21.36 -58.20 -27.83
CA VAL A 1020 20.64 -57.53 -26.75
C VAL A 1020 19.93 -58.62 -25.96
N TYR A 1021 20.05 -58.58 -24.64
CA TYR A 1021 19.44 -59.55 -23.75
C TYR A 1021 18.68 -58.84 -22.63
N GLY A 1022 17.39 -59.15 -22.50
CA GLY A 1022 16.51 -58.64 -21.46
C GLY A 1022 15.29 -59.55 -21.30
N ASP A 1023 14.56 -59.38 -20.21
CA ASP A 1023 13.54 -60.33 -19.73
C ASP A 1023 13.97 -61.81 -19.82
N TYR A 1024 15.18 -62.12 -19.37
CA TYR A 1024 15.75 -63.47 -19.36
C TYR A 1024 15.84 -64.15 -20.74
N GLY A 1025 15.95 -63.38 -21.82
CA GLY A 1025 16.20 -63.92 -23.17
C GLY A 1025 16.84 -62.91 -24.13
N TYR A 1026 17.38 -63.42 -25.24
CA TYR A 1026 17.88 -62.57 -26.31
C TYR A 1026 16.72 -61.91 -27.06
N GLN A 1027 16.85 -60.61 -27.33
CA GLN A 1027 16.09 -59.95 -28.39
C GLN A 1027 16.59 -60.51 -29.73
N PHE A 1028 17.89 -60.43 -29.95
CA PHE A 1028 18.61 -61.04 -31.06
C PHE A 1028 20.06 -61.31 -30.62
N ASP A 1029 20.73 -62.25 -31.28
CA ASP A 1029 22.16 -62.57 -31.16
C ASP A 1029 22.63 -63.07 -32.53
N PHE A 1030 23.34 -62.22 -33.27
CA PHE A 1030 23.66 -62.46 -34.67
C PHE A 1030 25.00 -61.84 -35.08
N TYR A 1031 25.53 -62.33 -36.21
CA TYR A 1031 26.89 -62.10 -36.66
C TYR A 1031 26.92 -61.40 -38.03
N SER A 1032 27.95 -60.59 -38.29
CA SER A 1032 28.22 -60.02 -39.62
C SER A 1032 28.73 -61.08 -40.60
N ALA A 1033 28.48 -60.87 -41.90
CA ALA A 1033 29.09 -61.68 -42.95
C ALA A 1033 30.56 -61.32 -43.19
N GLU A 1034 30.87 -60.02 -43.09
CA GLU A 1034 32.21 -59.47 -43.29
C GLU A 1034 33.10 -59.66 -42.07
N ARG A 1035 34.42 -59.66 -42.30
CA ARG A 1035 35.44 -59.82 -41.26
C ARG A 1035 36.32 -58.59 -41.15
N VAL A 1036 36.64 -58.19 -39.93
CA VAL A 1036 37.40 -56.97 -39.60
C VAL A 1036 38.75 -57.24 -38.93
N ASN A 1037 39.21 -58.50 -38.95
CA ASN A 1037 40.42 -58.96 -38.26
C ASN A 1037 41.69 -58.97 -39.13
N ASP A 1038 41.71 -58.16 -40.19
CA ASP A 1038 42.83 -58.03 -41.14
C ASP A 1038 43.93 -57.07 -40.64
N TYR A 1039 43.71 -56.44 -39.48
CA TYR A 1039 44.55 -55.40 -38.89
C TYR A 1039 44.55 -54.07 -39.65
N SER A 1040 43.49 -53.77 -40.40
CA SER A 1040 43.13 -52.46 -40.94
C SER A 1040 42.15 -51.74 -40.01
N TRP A 1041 41.99 -50.42 -40.20
CA TRP A 1041 40.93 -49.68 -39.51
C TRP A 1041 39.59 -49.97 -40.17
N HIS A 1042 38.59 -50.32 -39.37
CA HIS A 1042 37.21 -50.48 -39.79
C HIS A 1042 36.29 -49.65 -38.90
N HIS A 1043 35.31 -49.00 -39.51
CA HIS A 1043 34.20 -48.37 -38.79
C HIS A 1043 33.13 -49.42 -38.55
N VAL A 1044 32.64 -49.49 -37.32
CA VAL A 1044 31.57 -50.41 -36.94
C VAL A 1044 30.46 -49.65 -36.25
N ALA A 1045 29.22 -49.96 -36.60
CA ALA A 1045 28.04 -49.40 -35.98
C ALA A 1045 27.00 -50.50 -35.72
N PHE A 1046 26.44 -50.47 -34.51
CA PHE A 1046 25.47 -51.42 -33.99
C PHE A 1046 24.21 -50.66 -33.62
N VAL A 1047 23.11 -50.96 -34.30
CA VAL A 1047 21.87 -50.20 -34.18
C VAL A 1047 20.75 -51.09 -33.71
N ARG A 1048 20.02 -50.67 -32.68
CA ARG A 1048 18.70 -51.22 -32.35
C ARG A 1048 17.63 -50.22 -32.76
N GLU A 1049 16.71 -50.66 -33.62
CA GLU A 1049 15.53 -49.92 -34.05
C GLU A 1049 14.27 -50.78 -33.85
N GLY A 1050 13.53 -50.51 -32.77
CA GLY A 1050 12.40 -51.29 -32.32
C GLY A 1050 12.76 -52.77 -32.11
N GLU A 1051 12.13 -53.63 -32.91
CA GLU A 1051 12.36 -55.08 -32.90
C GLU A 1051 13.60 -55.51 -33.70
N ASN A 1052 14.25 -54.59 -34.43
CA ASN A 1052 15.33 -54.92 -35.35
C ASN A 1052 16.70 -54.53 -34.79
N GLY A 1053 17.70 -55.33 -35.11
CA GLY A 1053 19.11 -55.07 -34.87
C GLY A 1053 19.89 -55.06 -36.17
N TYR A 1054 20.84 -54.14 -36.31
CA TYR A 1054 21.67 -53.97 -37.50
C TYR A 1054 23.16 -53.86 -37.15
N ILE A 1055 24.01 -54.40 -38.02
CA ILE A 1055 25.47 -54.24 -37.97
C ILE A 1055 25.93 -53.58 -39.27
N TYR A 1056 26.54 -52.42 -39.17
CA TYR A 1056 27.18 -51.70 -40.26
C TYR A 1056 28.69 -51.83 -40.14
N THR A 1057 29.36 -52.08 -41.28
CA THR A 1057 30.82 -52.08 -41.40
C THR A 1057 31.20 -51.09 -42.49
N ASP A 1058 32.13 -50.18 -42.20
CA ASP A 1058 32.62 -49.15 -43.12
C ASP A 1058 31.49 -48.36 -43.80
N GLY A 1059 30.48 -47.97 -43.00
CA GLY A 1059 29.32 -47.20 -43.45
C GLY A 1059 28.23 -48.01 -44.17
N VAL A 1060 28.41 -49.32 -44.38
CA VAL A 1060 27.48 -50.16 -45.16
C VAL A 1060 26.83 -51.22 -44.27
N LEU A 1061 25.53 -51.48 -44.46
CA LEU A 1061 24.82 -52.54 -43.74
C LEU A 1061 25.37 -53.93 -44.12
N THR A 1062 25.81 -54.70 -43.13
CA THR A 1062 26.43 -56.03 -43.33
C THR A 1062 25.66 -57.19 -42.70
N ALA A 1063 24.81 -56.93 -41.71
CA ALA A 1063 23.90 -57.92 -41.15
C ALA A 1063 22.71 -57.26 -40.44
N SER A 1064 21.60 -58.00 -40.37
CA SER A 1064 20.42 -57.62 -39.62
C SER A 1064 19.74 -58.84 -39.01
N ALA A 1065 19.12 -58.68 -37.86
CA ALA A 1065 18.21 -59.66 -37.26
C ALA A 1065 17.02 -58.95 -36.62
N SER A 1066 15.96 -59.71 -36.33
CA SER A 1066 14.79 -59.20 -35.63
C SER A 1066 14.38 -60.11 -34.48
N GLY A 1067 13.76 -59.52 -33.47
CA GLY A 1067 13.14 -60.23 -32.37
C GLY A 1067 12.42 -59.26 -31.43
N SER A 1068 11.49 -59.80 -30.63
CA SER A 1068 10.64 -58.98 -29.76
C SER A 1068 11.48 -58.13 -28.80
N ILE A 1069 11.22 -56.82 -28.81
CA ILE A 1069 12.01 -55.82 -28.08
C ILE A 1069 12.16 -56.18 -26.60
N LYS A 1070 13.38 -56.01 -26.07
CA LYS A 1070 13.71 -56.31 -24.67
C LYS A 1070 14.13 -55.06 -23.91
N PRO A 1071 13.76 -54.92 -22.62
CA PRO A 1071 14.16 -53.77 -21.82
C PRO A 1071 15.66 -53.83 -21.46
N LEU A 1072 16.33 -52.68 -21.49
CA LEU A 1072 17.70 -52.46 -21.01
C LEU A 1072 17.69 -51.80 -19.62
N ASP A 1073 18.72 -52.04 -18.80
CA ASP A 1073 18.84 -51.49 -17.45
C ASP A 1073 19.95 -50.44 -17.37
N SER A 1074 19.58 -49.18 -17.19
CA SER A 1074 20.51 -48.05 -17.13
C SER A 1074 21.43 -48.05 -15.90
N ASN A 1075 21.18 -48.90 -14.89
CA ASN A 1075 22.08 -49.05 -13.73
C ASN A 1075 23.31 -49.91 -14.04
N ILE A 1076 23.34 -50.56 -15.21
CA ILE A 1076 24.46 -51.38 -15.66
C ILE A 1076 25.52 -50.47 -16.27
N GLY A 1077 26.77 -50.59 -15.82
CA GLY A 1077 27.88 -49.80 -16.35
C GLY A 1077 28.21 -50.15 -17.81
N THR A 1078 28.67 -49.15 -18.55
CA THR A 1078 29.17 -49.29 -19.91
C THR A 1078 30.70 -49.33 -19.91
N TYR A 1079 31.27 -50.25 -20.70
CA TYR A 1079 32.71 -50.48 -20.77
C TYR A 1079 33.15 -50.61 -22.22
N ILE A 1080 34.31 -50.03 -22.54
CA ILE A 1080 34.91 -50.08 -23.86
C ILE A 1080 36.15 -50.98 -23.79
N GLY A 1081 36.22 -51.97 -24.67
CA GLY A 1081 37.39 -52.83 -24.84
C GLY A 1081 37.46 -54.07 -23.95
N ALA A 1082 36.46 -54.40 -23.13
CA ALA A 1082 36.47 -55.63 -22.33
C ALA A 1082 35.09 -56.15 -21.92
N ASP A 1083 35.01 -57.48 -21.79
CA ASP A 1083 34.00 -58.12 -20.95
C ASP A 1083 34.42 -58.09 -19.48
N VAL A 1084 34.00 -57.04 -18.77
CA VAL A 1084 34.29 -56.88 -17.34
C VAL A 1084 33.48 -57.80 -16.43
N ARG A 1085 32.42 -58.44 -16.93
CA ARG A 1085 31.62 -59.37 -16.14
C ARG A 1085 32.37 -60.67 -15.92
N ASP A 1086 32.85 -61.24 -17.02
CA ASP A 1086 33.47 -62.56 -17.03
C ASP A 1086 35.00 -62.47 -16.98
N GLY A 1087 35.58 -61.32 -17.35
CA GLY A 1087 37.03 -61.07 -17.30
C GLY A 1087 37.82 -61.95 -18.28
N VAL A 1088 37.26 -62.22 -19.47
CA VAL A 1088 37.83 -63.15 -20.46
C VAL A 1088 38.00 -62.55 -21.86
N ASP A 1089 37.08 -61.72 -22.33
CA ASP A 1089 37.03 -61.25 -23.73
C ASP A 1089 37.56 -59.81 -23.87
N TYR A 1090 38.84 -59.61 -23.55
CA TYR A 1090 39.53 -58.32 -23.66
C TYR A 1090 39.96 -58.02 -25.10
N PHE A 1091 39.82 -56.77 -25.51
CA PHE A 1091 40.19 -56.29 -26.83
C PHE A 1091 41.70 -56.31 -27.04
N ASN A 1092 42.14 -56.89 -28.15
CA ASN A 1092 43.54 -56.90 -28.60
C ASN A 1092 43.64 -56.14 -29.92
N GLY A 1093 44.00 -54.86 -29.84
CA GLY A 1093 43.87 -53.99 -30.98
C GLY A 1093 43.94 -52.52 -30.60
N ASN A 1094 43.45 -51.69 -31.50
CA ASN A 1094 43.24 -50.28 -31.23
C ASN A 1094 41.75 -49.99 -31.35
N ILE A 1095 41.22 -49.18 -30.43
CA ILE A 1095 39.85 -48.65 -30.48
C ILE A 1095 39.95 -47.13 -30.54
N ASP A 1096 39.10 -46.52 -31.34
CA ASP A 1096 39.11 -45.10 -31.61
C ASP A 1096 37.70 -44.58 -31.83
N ASP A 1097 37.48 -43.29 -31.54
CA ASP A 1097 36.27 -42.53 -31.90
C ASP A 1097 34.94 -43.27 -31.59
N VAL A 1098 34.73 -43.59 -30.31
CA VAL A 1098 33.57 -44.35 -29.82
C VAL A 1098 32.42 -43.39 -29.53
N ALA A 1099 31.22 -43.67 -30.00
CA ALA A 1099 30.04 -42.86 -29.72
C ALA A 1099 28.80 -43.73 -29.45
N ILE A 1100 27.93 -43.24 -28.56
CA ILE A 1100 26.66 -43.88 -28.19
C ILE A 1100 25.56 -42.83 -28.29
N TRP A 1101 24.52 -43.11 -29.07
CA TRP A 1101 23.31 -42.30 -29.18
C TRP A 1101 22.10 -43.04 -28.58
N GLU A 1102 21.22 -42.31 -27.90
CA GLU A 1102 19.90 -42.81 -27.49
C GLU A 1102 18.87 -42.74 -28.63
N MET A 1103 19.31 -43.09 -29.84
CA MET A 1103 18.45 -43.23 -31.00
C MET A 1103 19.02 -44.22 -32.02
N ALA A 1104 18.14 -44.81 -32.83
CA ALA A 1104 18.54 -45.52 -34.03
C ALA A 1104 18.96 -44.50 -35.11
N LEU A 1105 20.25 -44.50 -35.47
CA LEU A 1105 20.75 -43.73 -36.59
C LEU A 1105 20.42 -44.43 -37.90
N GLY A 1106 20.03 -43.64 -38.91
CA GLY A 1106 19.75 -44.17 -40.25
C GLY A 1106 21.01 -44.52 -41.02
N GLU A 1107 20.87 -45.26 -42.13
CA GLU A 1107 21.98 -45.63 -43.01
C GLU A 1107 22.77 -44.40 -43.49
N THR A 1108 22.08 -43.31 -43.84
CA THR A 1108 22.72 -42.05 -44.26
C THR A 1108 23.57 -41.42 -43.15
N ASP A 1109 23.09 -41.41 -41.91
CA ASP A 1109 23.83 -40.83 -40.78
C ASP A 1109 25.09 -41.65 -40.48
N ILE A 1110 24.97 -42.98 -40.52
CA ILE A 1110 26.09 -43.90 -40.30
C ILE A 1110 27.12 -43.80 -41.42
N GLN A 1111 26.66 -43.68 -42.68
CA GLN A 1111 27.55 -43.43 -43.81
C GLN A 1111 28.27 -42.08 -43.65
N ASN A 1112 27.57 -41.03 -43.23
CA ASN A 1112 28.18 -39.72 -42.97
C ASN A 1112 29.22 -39.78 -41.84
N ILE A 1113 28.98 -40.55 -40.77
CA ILE A 1113 29.95 -40.76 -39.68
C ILE A 1113 31.20 -41.47 -40.21
N TYR A 1114 31.03 -42.53 -41.01
CA TYR A 1114 32.14 -43.23 -41.65
C TYR A 1114 32.97 -42.30 -42.56
N GLU A 1115 32.31 -41.53 -43.43
CA GLU A 1115 32.98 -40.60 -44.34
C GLU A 1115 33.69 -39.46 -43.58
N LYS A 1116 33.11 -38.96 -42.48
CA LYS A 1116 33.73 -37.95 -41.59
C LYS A 1116 34.94 -38.53 -40.86
N GLY A 1117 34.87 -39.73 -40.29
CA GLY A 1117 35.99 -40.37 -39.56
C GLY A 1117 37.26 -40.53 -40.39
N MET A 1118 37.15 -40.64 -41.72
CA MET A 1118 38.30 -40.64 -42.64
C MET A 1118 38.87 -39.25 -42.96
N ALA A 1119 38.13 -38.17 -42.67
CA ALA A 1119 38.48 -36.78 -42.98
C ALA A 1119 38.67 -35.87 -41.73
N GLY A 1120 38.21 -36.27 -40.54
CA GLY A 1120 38.31 -35.52 -39.27
C GLY A 1120 37.45 -36.12 -38.13
N LYS A 1121 37.98 -36.18 -36.88
CA LYS A 1121 37.29 -36.71 -35.68
C LYS A 1121 36.38 -35.73 -34.92
N THR A 1122 36.12 -34.53 -35.46
CA THR A 1122 35.40 -33.51 -34.68
C THR A 1122 33.88 -33.67 -34.79
N PHE A 1123 33.27 -34.31 -33.80
CA PHE A 1123 32.01 -33.79 -33.26
C PHE A 1123 32.37 -32.58 -32.40
N ARG A 1124 32.22 -31.37 -32.93
CA ARG A 1124 32.21 -30.18 -32.08
C ARG A 1124 30.75 -29.84 -31.84
N TYR A 1125 30.35 -29.83 -30.58
CA TYR A 1125 29.29 -28.94 -30.14
C TYR A 1125 29.66 -27.53 -30.64
N GLN A 1126 28.90 -27.01 -31.60
CA GLN A 1126 28.65 -25.59 -31.64
C GLN A 1126 27.68 -25.29 -30.49
N THR A 1127 28.18 -25.26 -29.26
CA THR A 1127 27.47 -24.56 -28.18
C THR A 1127 27.77 -23.09 -28.34
N SER A 1128 26.78 -22.36 -28.83
CA SER A 1128 26.67 -20.93 -28.59
C SER A 1128 26.63 -20.70 -27.06
N GLY A 1129 27.43 -19.76 -26.57
CA GLY A 1129 27.40 -19.32 -25.16
C GLY A 1129 28.72 -19.46 -24.39
N GLU A 1130 28.70 -18.96 -23.15
CA GLU A 1130 29.83 -18.68 -22.24
C GLU A 1130 30.90 -19.78 -22.10
N GLN A 1131 30.58 -21.04 -22.37
CA GLN A 1131 31.53 -22.14 -22.18
C GLN A 1131 32.54 -22.25 -23.33
N GLY A 1132 32.14 -21.93 -24.57
CA GLY A 1132 33.05 -21.87 -25.73
C GLY A 1132 34.11 -20.76 -25.62
N PHE A 1133 33.81 -19.70 -24.86
CA PHE A 1133 34.75 -18.61 -24.57
C PHE A 1133 35.76 -18.94 -23.47
N LYS A 1134 35.40 -19.81 -22.51
CA LYS A 1134 36.33 -20.27 -21.45
C LYS A 1134 37.48 -21.11 -22.03
N ASP A 1135 37.23 -21.89 -23.07
CA ASP A 1135 38.27 -22.67 -23.74
C ASP A 1135 39.13 -21.83 -24.69
N LEU A 1136 38.58 -20.77 -25.30
CA LEU A 1136 39.36 -19.79 -26.07
C LEU A 1136 40.28 -18.97 -25.14
N ALA A 1137 39.83 -18.67 -23.92
CA ALA A 1137 40.62 -18.00 -22.88
C ALA A 1137 41.77 -18.88 -22.36
N ILE A 1138 41.58 -20.20 -22.28
CA ILE A 1138 42.66 -21.15 -21.92
C ILE A 1138 43.67 -21.31 -23.07
N PHE A 1139 43.23 -21.22 -24.33
CA PHE A 1139 44.12 -21.25 -25.49
C PHE A 1139 44.90 -19.93 -25.66
N SER A 1140 44.27 -18.77 -25.40
CA SER A 1140 44.93 -17.45 -25.47
C SER A 1140 45.86 -17.21 -24.28
N ALA A 1141 45.52 -17.68 -23.07
CA ALA A 1141 46.38 -17.59 -21.89
C ALA A 1141 47.66 -18.43 -22.03
N ASN A 1142 47.58 -19.63 -22.63
CA ASN A 1142 48.76 -20.48 -22.86
C ASN A 1142 49.64 -20.00 -24.02
N TRP A 1143 49.07 -19.29 -25.02
CA TRP A 1143 49.83 -18.74 -26.15
C TRP A 1143 50.53 -17.41 -25.81
N LEU A 1144 49.95 -16.60 -24.92
CA LEU A 1144 50.55 -15.34 -24.45
C LEU A 1144 51.67 -15.55 -23.41
N ASP A 1145 51.67 -16.66 -22.66
CA ASP A 1145 52.73 -16.97 -21.69
C ASP A 1145 54.03 -17.47 -22.35
N THR A 1146 53.97 -18.00 -23.58
CA THR A 1146 55.16 -18.53 -24.27
C THR A 1146 55.90 -17.52 -25.17
N ASN A 1147 55.26 -16.42 -25.59
CA ASN A 1147 55.82 -15.53 -26.64
C ASN A 1147 55.92 -14.04 -26.31
N CYS A 1148 55.49 -13.55 -25.15
CA CYS A 1148 55.64 -12.12 -24.80
C CYS A 1148 56.79 -11.90 -23.80
N ARG A 1149 57.96 -11.44 -24.29
CA ARG A 1149 59.11 -11.08 -23.45
C ARG A 1149 59.01 -9.71 -22.76
N TYR A 1150 57.93 -8.96 -22.93
CA TYR A 1150 57.78 -7.61 -22.37
C TYR A 1150 56.31 -7.21 -22.14
N CYS A 1151 55.64 -7.76 -21.13
CA CYS A 1151 54.51 -7.09 -20.50
C CYS A 1151 54.71 -7.10 -18.99
N ASN A 1152 55.14 -5.95 -18.47
CA ASN A 1152 55.37 -5.71 -17.06
C ASN A 1152 54.05 -5.17 -16.48
N GLY A 1153 53.32 -6.00 -15.74
CA GLY A 1153 52.28 -5.59 -14.79
C GLY A 1153 51.07 -4.82 -15.33
N ALA A 1154 50.13 -5.50 -15.97
CA ALA A 1154 48.73 -5.05 -16.04
C ALA A 1154 47.84 -6.13 -15.42
N ASN A 1155 47.29 -5.82 -14.24
CA ASN A 1155 46.30 -6.62 -13.54
C ASN A 1155 44.95 -6.35 -14.25
N LEU A 1156 44.41 -7.32 -14.99
CA LEU A 1156 43.05 -7.26 -15.52
C LEU A 1156 42.13 -7.87 -14.46
N ASP A 1157 41.61 -7.01 -13.58
CA ASP A 1157 40.54 -7.36 -12.66
C ASP A 1157 39.22 -7.60 -13.42
N TRP A 1158 38.44 -8.55 -12.92
CA TRP A 1158 37.23 -9.16 -13.50
C TRP A 1158 35.97 -8.26 -13.52
N ASP A 1159 36.09 -6.95 -13.72
CA ASP A 1159 34.91 -6.09 -13.77
C ASP A 1159 35.21 -4.79 -14.54
N SER A 1160 34.97 -4.81 -15.85
CA SER A 1160 34.59 -3.62 -16.63
C SER A 1160 34.25 -4.03 -18.07
N ASP A 1161 33.12 -3.49 -18.54
CA ASP A 1161 32.59 -3.61 -19.89
C ASP A 1161 33.68 -3.37 -20.95
N VAL A 1162 33.93 -4.39 -21.77
CA VAL A 1162 34.67 -4.24 -23.02
C VAL A 1162 33.62 -4.20 -24.13
N ASP A 1163 33.53 -3.04 -24.77
CA ASP A 1163 32.65 -2.75 -25.91
C ASP A 1163 32.96 -3.71 -27.08
N PHE A 1164 31.92 -4.30 -27.66
CA PHE A 1164 32.02 -5.35 -28.68
C PHE A 1164 32.58 -4.84 -30.01
N ASP A 1165 32.55 -3.53 -30.26
CA ASP A 1165 32.97 -2.92 -31.52
C ASP A 1165 34.51 -2.84 -31.68
N ASP A 1166 35.28 -2.88 -30.59
CA ASP A 1166 36.75 -2.77 -30.65
C ASP A 1166 37.46 -4.09 -31.03
N LEU A 1167 36.78 -5.24 -30.96
CA LEU A 1167 37.34 -6.56 -31.33
C LEU A 1167 37.13 -6.93 -32.81
N GLU A 1168 36.17 -6.29 -33.49
CA GLU A 1168 35.94 -6.48 -34.93
C GLU A 1168 37.07 -5.85 -35.79
N ILE A 1169 37.68 -4.77 -35.28
CA ILE A 1169 38.81 -4.09 -35.93
C ILE A 1169 40.10 -4.93 -35.90
N LEU A 1170 40.29 -5.79 -34.88
CA LEU A 1170 41.44 -6.70 -34.79
C LEU A 1170 41.27 -7.96 -35.66
N ALA A 1171 40.05 -8.45 -35.82
CA ALA A 1171 39.75 -9.61 -36.67
C ALA A 1171 39.87 -9.30 -38.18
N SER A 1172 39.61 -8.06 -38.60
CA SER A 1172 39.64 -7.66 -40.01
C SER A 1172 41.03 -7.50 -40.64
N GLN A 1173 42.12 -7.54 -39.86
CA GLN A 1173 43.48 -7.27 -40.38
C GLN A 1173 44.36 -8.51 -40.65
N TRP A 1174 43.93 -9.74 -40.32
CA TRP A 1174 44.83 -10.92 -40.34
C TRP A 1174 44.40 -12.13 -41.18
N LEU A 1175 43.31 -12.08 -41.96
CA LEU A 1175 42.85 -13.22 -42.78
C LEU A 1175 42.55 -12.89 -44.25
N GLN A 1176 43.59 -12.89 -45.09
CA GLN A 1176 43.61 -13.29 -46.51
C GLN A 1176 45.08 -13.61 -46.92
N PRO A 1177 45.35 -14.53 -47.87
CA PRO A 1177 45.24 -15.99 -47.81
C PRO A 1177 46.63 -16.68 -47.93
N TRP A 1178 46.85 -17.80 -47.23
CA TRP A 1178 47.88 -18.80 -47.56
C TRP A 1178 47.33 -20.20 -47.35
#